data_AF-A0AAP9RBT5-F1
#
_entry.id   AF-A0AAP9RBT5-F1
#
_cell.length_a   1.000
_cell.length_b   1.000
_cell.length_c   1.000
_cell.angle_alpha   90.00
_cell.angle_beta   90.00
_cell.angle_gamma   90.00
#
_symmetry.space_group_name_H-M   'P 1'
#
loop_
_entity.id
_entity.type
_entity.pdbx_description
1 polymer ?
#
loop_
_entity_poly.entity_id
_entity_poly.type
_entity_poly.pdbx_seq_one_letter_code
_entity_poly.pdbx_strand_id
1 'polypeptide(L)'
;MIVKIKSKFRNLKFNNNFILPSIVLTLAMTLIYNPLNNIAVNSFDRSLGNGLLNGVDITKRINNIGFFNFILIPIIFLIIYSLISSLFDKINEENKKYVTCINNVSAISLGSIIFSYINKFSQKDYFGVGIKFITCFILICLVILLISHKKKTIEFDLFKWSLFAAIPITLFIIVICNKLEVNISMKIFMISYGLILSSILRILTIKFNSLNFIALKKSYTLIISIPIIVSVCLELVNILNQHSIFINSKAEMTIIIYILIGVLSCIYYLRIIRNSNDDVKEYCFEKYYYPLIIVTIVLIATQMPLQNIINTDFFEQSNHGTAISEFFNYGKLPIIETFDAHMLQNELGRILYGILNNDYYGAMFNEYSLLPVFYLLYYFLFEKFFNKDISLLLLIFFPIASDNAFQLFPLSPLVILSLLFAYKHKTYKACILFWCSIILSCLLKLDMGFALAFSSIIVWGIVWLFERENILIKRLFLSFMSVVLGGILVYIGICLMKNISPILRIMEFLKLCQSNINWGYSSIGDSQTIAFTICYFVIPIINMVLVLYLIYKNILKSHDYLNDKIIIVLVFGIISVLNFSRGIVRHSLVENTTIHVVSTTSLFISMIIFMYAKRQKVLSFIVSEVVFMILLGMLTSPNNIFPKPIIDGALSKFLAFESYKTVADRKVDRVIISDDMKQVYIPLKEVLDATLNKDETYIDFTNQTFLYALVGREKPVYINQSPGLLSGEYTQQRFLEQVKVMKHRIPFVLMPIENMNLSRTLDGIENSYRYYLISEYISNNYRPLFKIKNFAIWCSKDQYDEKYKLIYDLIKANENNYLTGELTKDNIDKFVGINEELSLKNDELIIKSTGTDPILEGLEKIINCKEISKQFPLINISIEYESNKEGLFELFYTTDKEEQFTQDKSISAEKSMSGIFEATINCMENTKIRLDIPEGSTVKIKSIRFKGIEKQNNYDFKNQIQFVDYKYLQLEHHISNLGDIPYIWANHDKIRIEDKEEQLTIDNAYSKIDFSKLNKQQGNYLYINGSSSGDGTMTVHLGNESENGFVEVSQFKFSLKAGEDQKYLIRVSSDFMWYSNQINSIKITSDNNTTVNKVSILKGDTLK
;
A
#
# COMPACT_ATOMS: atom_id res chain seq x y z
N MET A 1 66.78 -2.62 14.74
CA MET A 1 65.51 -2.93 14.03
C MET A 1 64.34 -2.10 14.54
N ILE A 2 64.07 -2.10 15.86
CA ILE A 2 63.00 -1.30 16.49
C ILE A 2 63.12 0.20 16.19
N VAL A 3 64.33 0.79 16.17
CA VAL A 3 64.54 2.21 15.82
C VAL A 3 64.23 2.52 14.35
N LYS A 4 64.50 1.60 13.41
CA LYS A 4 64.13 1.72 11.99
C LYS A 4 62.61 1.58 11.78
N ILE A 5 61.96 0.73 12.57
CA ILE A 5 60.49 0.61 12.59
C ILE A 5 59.87 1.87 13.19
N LYS A 6 60.42 2.38 14.30
CA LYS A 6 60.00 3.63 14.95
C LYS A 6 60.17 4.84 14.04
N SER A 7 61.24 4.94 13.25
CA SER A 7 61.43 6.04 12.29
C SER A 7 60.54 5.93 11.05
N LYS A 8 60.27 4.71 10.55
CA LYS A 8 59.24 4.48 9.51
C LYS A 8 57.84 4.81 10.02
N PHE A 9 57.49 4.44 11.26
CA PHE A 9 56.20 4.79 11.88
C PHE A 9 56.08 6.29 12.15
N ARG A 10 57.15 6.96 12.60
CA ARG A 10 57.16 8.43 12.79
C ARG A 10 56.98 9.21 11.48
N ASN A 11 57.31 8.60 10.34
CA ASN A 11 57.17 9.17 9.00
C ASN A 11 55.93 8.67 8.23
N LEU A 12 55.06 7.86 8.84
CA LEU A 12 53.74 7.52 8.27
C LEU A 12 52.84 8.75 8.36
N LYS A 13 52.99 9.68 7.42
CA LYS A 13 51.94 10.66 7.13
C LYS A 13 50.78 9.88 6.51
N PHE A 14 49.73 9.63 7.30
CA PHE A 14 48.51 9.05 6.76
C PHE A 14 47.96 9.97 5.66
N ASN A 15 47.82 9.43 4.45
CA ASN A 15 47.21 10.16 3.36
C ASN A 15 45.69 10.11 3.55
N ASN A 16 45.16 11.19 4.12
CA ASN A 16 43.73 11.32 4.42
C ASN A 16 42.82 11.11 3.18
N ASN A 17 43.37 11.22 1.97
CA ASN A 17 42.63 11.10 0.71
C ASN A 17 42.13 9.68 0.39
N PHE A 18 42.70 8.64 1.00
CA PHE A 18 42.35 7.25 0.68
C PHE A 18 41.76 6.46 1.85
N ILE A 19 41.54 7.10 3.00
CA ILE A 19 40.95 6.45 4.18
C ILE A 19 39.52 6.00 3.87
N LEU A 20 38.69 6.92 3.38
CA LEU A 20 37.27 6.68 3.13
C LEU A 20 37.00 5.57 2.08
N PRO A 21 37.62 5.57 0.88
CA PRO A 21 37.46 4.46 -0.04
C PRO A 21 37.97 3.14 0.54
N SER A 22 39.03 3.15 1.37
CA SER A 22 39.52 1.94 2.03
C SER A 22 38.51 1.38 3.03
N ILE A 23 37.84 2.24 3.81
CA ILE A 23 36.76 1.82 4.73
C ILE A 23 35.63 1.17 3.95
N VAL A 24 35.15 1.82 2.89
CA VAL A 24 34.05 1.32 2.06
C VAL A 24 34.36 -0.04 1.45
N LEU A 25 35.54 -0.20 0.84
CA LEU A 25 35.96 -1.47 0.26
C LEU A 25 36.15 -2.57 1.31
N THR A 26 36.64 -2.21 2.50
CA THR A 26 36.77 -3.15 3.63
C THR A 26 35.40 -3.67 4.05
N LEU A 27 34.46 -2.77 4.31
CA LEU A 27 33.10 -3.13 4.71
C LEU A 27 32.41 -3.96 3.61
N ALA A 28 32.54 -3.58 2.35
CA ALA A 28 31.99 -4.34 1.23
C ALA A 28 32.58 -5.75 1.13
N MET A 29 33.89 -5.93 1.32
CA MET A 29 34.51 -7.27 1.35
C MET A 29 34.04 -8.10 2.55
N THR A 30 33.94 -7.50 3.74
CA THR A 30 33.57 -8.23 4.95
C THR A 30 32.09 -8.59 5.02
N LEU A 31 31.23 -7.96 4.20
CA LEU A 31 29.83 -8.40 4.04
C LEU A 31 29.74 -9.88 3.62
N ILE A 32 30.69 -10.41 2.85
CA ILE A 32 30.68 -11.80 2.35
C ILE A 32 30.79 -12.86 3.47
N TYR A 33 31.41 -12.53 4.61
CA TYR A 33 31.69 -13.48 5.69
C TYR A 33 30.73 -13.33 6.87
N ASN A 34 29.88 -14.31 7.19
CA ASN A 34 29.01 -14.26 8.37
C ASN A 34 29.66 -14.97 9.59
N PRO A 35 30.06 -14.24 10.66
CA PRO A 35 30.65 -14.85 11.86
C PRO A 35 29.70 -15.75 12.65
N LEU A 36 28.39 -15.71 12.39
CA LEU A 36 27.39 -16.55 13.04
C LEU A 36 27.18 -17.91 12.34
N ASN A 37 27.83 -18.17 11.21
CA ASN A 37 27.76 -19.47 10.54
C ASN A 37 28.72 -20.49 11.19
N ASN A 38 28.44 -21.78 10.97
CA ASN A 38 29.27 -22.90 11.42
C ASN A 38 29.53 -22.95 12.94
N ILE A 39 28.58 -22.48 13.74
CA ILE A 39 28.63 -22.49 15.22
C ILE A 39 27.98 -23.74 15.84
N ALA A 40 27.81 -24.82 15.07
CA ALA A 40 27.28 -26.07 15.60
C ALA A 40 28.26 -26.74 16.56
N VAL A 41 27.72 -27.45 17.55
CA VAL A 41 28.48 -28.18 18.57
C VAL A 41 29.13 -29.41 17.92
N ASN A 42 30.45 -29.43 17.86
CA ASN A 42 31.23 -30.56 17.32
C ASN A 42 31.87 -31.42 18.41
N SER A 43 31.92 -30.92 19.65
CA SER A 43 32.51 -31.59 20.82
C SER A 43 31.81 -31.12 22.08
N PHE A 44 31.57 -32.02 23.03
CA PHE A 44 30.84 -31.74 24.26
C PHE A 44 31.72 -31.93 25.49
N ASP A 45 31.92 -30.85 26.25
CA ASP A 45 32.77 -30.77 27.45
C ASP A 45 31.97 -30.85 28.76
N ARG A 46 30.67 -31.16 28.69
CA ARG A 46 29.71 -31.20 29.82
C ARG A 46 29.34 -29.84 30.43
N SER A 47 29.66 -28.73 29.76
CA SER A 47 29.17 -27.40 30.13
C SER A 47 27.73 -27.18 29.65
N LEU A 48 26.76 -27.10 30.55
CA LEU A 48 25.33 -26.99 30.20
C LEU A 48 24.85 -25.53 30.20
N GLY A 49 24.19 -25.10 29.12
CA GLY A 49 23.57 -23.78 29.00
C GLY A 49 22.60 -23.70 27.81
N ASN A 50 21.82 -22.61 27.73
CA ASN A 50 20.78 -22.46 26.69
C ASN A 50 21.32 -22.53 25.25
N GLY A 51 22.54 -22.05 25.00
CA GLY A 51 23.18 -22.16 23.68
C GLY A 51 23.38 -23.62 23.25
N LEU A 52 23.90 -24.46 24.14
CA LEU A 52 24.12 -25.88 23.91
C LEU A 52 22.80 -26.64 23.71
N LEU A 53 21.75 -26.32 24.49
CA LEU A 53 20.41 -26.89 24.31
C LEU A 53 19.87 -26.67 22.89
N ASN A 54 20.25 -25.57 22.24
CA ASN A 54 19.90 -25.23 20.87
C ASN A 54 20.95 -25.67 19.83
N GLY A 55 21.92 -26.53 20.21
CA GLY A 55 22.97 -27.03 19.31
C GLY A 55 24.05 -26.01 18.94
N VAL A 56 24.21 -24.94 19.72
CA VAL A 56 25.16 -23.85 19.44
C VAL A 56 26.37 -23.84 20.38
N ASP A 57 27.56 -23.87 19.80
CA ASP A 57 28.85 -23.66 20.46
C ASP A 57 29.08 -22.16 20.73
N ILE A 58 28.91 -21.76 21.99
CA ILE A 58 29.08 -20.38 22.44
C ILE A 58 30.54 -19.93 22.39
N THR A 59 31.49 -20.81 22.71
CA THR A 59 32.93 -20.50 22.65
C THR A 59 33.34 -20.19 21.22
N LYS A 60 32.87 -21.00 20.26
CA LYS A 60 33.10 -20.77 18.83
C LYS A 60 32.43 -19.49 18.34
N ARG A 61 31.21 -19.18 18.80
CA ARG A 61 30.54 -17.90 18.49
C ARG A 61 31.36 -16.70 18.98
N ILE A 62 31.83 -16.72 20.22
CA ILE A 62 32.67 -15.65 20.80
C ILE A 62 33.96 -15.50 20.00
N ASN A 63 34.65 -16.60 19.71
CA ASN A 63 35.89 -16.59 18.94
C ASN A 63 35.69 -16.06 17.52
N ASN A 64 34.62 -16.49 16.83
CA ASN A 64 34.31 -16.02 15.49
C ASN A 64 34.00 -14.51 15.46
N ILE A 65 33.19 -14.01 16.40
CA ILE A 65 32.85 -12.58 16.49
C ILE A 65 34.10 -11.76 16.87
N GLY A 66 34.87 -12.22 17.85
CA GLY A 66 36.09 -11.56 18.29
C GLY A 66 37.13 -11.47 17.17
N PHE A 67 37.38 -12.58 16.48
CA PHE A 67 38.26 -12.62 15.32
C PHE A 67 37.75 -11.70 14.20
N PHE A 68 36.46 -11.74 13.88
CA PHE A 68 35.89 -10.93 12.81
C PHE A 68 36.03 -9.42 13.07
N ASN A 69 35.63 -8.95 14.26
CA ASN A 69 35.60 -7.53 14.59
C ASN A 69 36.98 -6.96 14.92
N PHE A 70 37.78 -7.67 15.70
CA PHE A 70 39.04 -7.12 16.26
C PHE A 70 40.29 -7.52 15.46
N ILE A 71 40.21 -8.53 14.59
CA ILE A 71 41.36 -9.02 13.81
C ILE A 71 41.10 -8.85 12.30
N LEU A 72 40.07 -9.50 11.77
CA LEU A 72 39.85 -9.57 10.32
C LEU A 72 39.57 -8.19 9.69
N ILE A 73 38.60 -7.44 10.22
CA ILE A 73 38.24 -6.11 9.67
C ILE A 73 39.43 -5.14 9.72
N PRO A 74 40.13 -4.94 10.86
CA PRO A 74 41.30 -4.07 10.91
C PRO A 74 42.42 -4.50 9.96
N ILE A 75 42.70 -5.81 9.85
CA ILE A 75 43.74 -6.32 8.95
C ILE A 75 43.37 -6.04 7.49
N ILE A 76 42.13 -6.35 7.07
CA ILE A 76 41.68 -6.07 5.69
C ILE A 76 41.77 -4.57 5.40
N PHE A 77 41.34 -3.71 6.33
CA PHE A 77 41.47 -2.27 6.19
C PHE A 77 42.93 -1.85 6.02
N LEU A 78 43.83 -2.32 6.87
CA LEU A 78 45.25 -1.99 6.80
C LEU A 78 45.87 -2.46 5.48
N ILE A 79 45.50 -3.64 4.98
CA ILE A 79 45.95 -4.16 3.68
C ILE A 79 45.46 -3.27 2.54
N ILE A 80 44.15 -3.00 2.48
CA ILE A 80 43.55 -2.18 1.41
C ILE A 80 44.11 -0.76 1.44
N TYR A 81 44.16 -0.13 2.61
CA TYR A 81 44.69 1.22 2.77
C TYR A 81 46.18 1.29 2.40
N SER A 82 46.99 0.34 2.86
CA SER A 82 48.42 0.31 2.53
C SER A 82 48.64 0.11 1.03
N LEU A 83 47.85 -0.78 0.41
CA LEU A 83 47.90 -1.04 -1.02
C LEU A 83 47.53 0.22 -1.81
N ILE A 84 46.41 0.87 -1.50
CA ILE A 84 46.01 2.10 -2.20
C ILE A 84 47.02 3.23 -1.94
N SER A 85 47.40 3.47 -0.69
CA SER A 85 48.31 4.57 -0.36
C SER A 85 49.70 4.38 -0.99
N SER A 86 50.24 3.17 -1.03
CA SER A 86 51.55 2.90 -1.65
C SER A 86 51.57 3.08 -3.17
N LEU A 87 50.39 3.00 -3.81
CA LEU A 87 50.26 3.25 -5.24
C LEU A 87 50.24 4.77 -5.57
N PHE A 88 50.06 5.64 -4.58
CA PHE A 88 49.78 7.07 -4.77
C PHE A 88 50.51 7.99 -3.77
N ASP A 89 51.84 8.08 -3.90
CA ASP A 89 52.68 8.89 -2.99
C ASP A 89 52.60 10.41 -3.23
N LYS A 90 52.34 10.85 -4.47
CA LYS A 90 52.19 12.28 -4.85
C LYS A 90 51.04 12.50 -5.85
N ILE A 91 49.99 13.17 -5.41
CA ILE A 91 48.79 13.46 -6.23
C ILE A 91 48.99 14.81 -6.94
N ASN A 92 49.01 14.82 -8.27
CA ASN A 92 49.02 16.05 -9.08
C ASN A 92 47.61 16.69 -9.15
N GLU A 93 47.49 17.91 -9.66
CA GLU A 93 46.20 18.62 -9.75
C GLU A 93 45.12 17.81 -10.49
N GLU A 94 45.46 17.13 -11.58
CA GLU A 94 44.50 16.33 -12.34
C GLU A 94 44.01 15.10 -11.54
N ASN A 95 44.93 14.39 -10.87
CA ASN A 95 44.60 13.27 -10.00
C ASN A 95 43.79 13.70 -8.76
N LYS A 96 43.88 14.97 -8.32
CA LYS A 96 43.02 15.47 -7.23
C LYS A 96 41.55 15.38 -7.61
N LYS A 97 41.18 15.64 -8.87
CA LYS A 97 39.78 15.53 -9.34
C LYS A 97 39.25 14.09 -9.19
N TYR A 98 40.05 13.10 -9.59
CA TYR A 98 39.73 11.67 -9.39
C TYR A 98 39.58 11.33 -7.91
N VAL A 99 40.52 11.76 -7.08
CA VAL A 99 40.50 11.52 -5.64
C VAL A 99 39.26 12.15 -4.99
N THR A 100 38.87 13.35 -5.39
CA THR A 100 37.63 13.99 -4.92
C THR A 100 36.40 13.21 -5.37
N CYS A 101 36.35 12.75 -6.62
CA CYS A 101 35.25 11.92 -7.12
C CYS A 101 35.12 10.61 -6.34
N ILE A 102 36.24 9.89 -6.15
CA ILE A 102 36.29 8.64 -5.38
C ILE A 102 35.80 8.89 -3.95
N ASN A 103 36.30 9.93 -3.28
CA ASN A 103 35.87 10.25 -1.92
C ASN A 103 34.38 10.62 -1.83
N ASN A 104 33.82 11.34 -2.79
CA ASN A 104 32.40 11.67 -2.80
C ASN A 104 31.53 10.41 -2.99
N VAL A 105 31.91 9.53 -3.93
CA VAL A 105 31.21 8.26 -4.17
C VAL A 105 31.34 7.33 -2.96
N SER A 106 32.53 7.26 -2.34
CA SER A 106 32.74 6.51 -1.10
C SER A 106 31.94 7.08 0.07
N ALA A 107 31.85 8.41 0.21
CA ALA A 107 31.02 9.04 1.24
C ALA A 107 29.55 8.64 1.08
N ILE A 108 29.01 8.72 -0.14
CA ILE A 108 27.61 8.44 -0.44
C ILE A 108 27.28 6.94 -0.29
N SER A 109 28.16 6.06 -0.78
CA SER A 109 27.99 4.61 -0.65
C SER A 109 28.07 4.10 0.79
N LEU A 110 28.77 4.83 1.67
CA LEU A 110 28.93 4.44 3.07
C LEU A 110 27.56 4.24 3.75
N GLY A 111 26.57 5.09 3.46
CA GLY A 111 25.22 4.94 4.03
C GLY A 111 24.58 3.62 3.65
N SER A 112 24.49 3.32 2.35
CA SER A 112 23.93 2.06 1.84
C SER A 112 24.67 0.83 2.38
N ILE A 113 25.99 0.91 2.52
CA ILE A 113 26.81 -0.18 3.08
C ILE A 113 26.55 -0.38 4.58
N ILE A 114 26.42 0.70 5.35
CA ILE A 114 26.06 0.61 6.78
C ILE A 114 24.71 -0.07 6.95
N PHE A 115 23.69 0.31 6.16
CA PHE A 115 22.39 -0.35 6.20
C PHE A 115 22.48 -1.84 5.86
N SER A 116 23.23 -2.22 4.82
CA SER A 116 23.47 -3.63 4.51
C SER A 116 24.22 -4.38 5.60
N TYR A 117 25.13 -3.72 6.31
CA TYR A 117 25.89 -4.32 7.40
C TYR A 117 25.00 -4.59 8.62
N ILE A 118 24.10 -3.66 8.96
CA ILE A 118 23.11 -3.83 10.03
C ILE A 118 22.19 -5.02 9.71
N ASN A 119 21.72 -5.11 8.48
CA ASN A 119 20.75 -6.13 8.05
C ASN A 119 21.36 -7.49 7.70
N LYS A 120 22.69 -7.62 7.73
CA LYS A 120 23.39 -8.85 7.34
C LYS A 120 22.96 -10.09 8.11
N PHE A 121 22.47 -9.91 9.33
CA PHE A 121 22.09 -11.01 10.21
C PHE A 121 20.58 -11.30 10.22
N SER A 122 19.75 -10.47 9.60
CA SER A 122 18.29 -10.63 9.58
C SER A 122 17.75 -11.25 8.28
N GLN A 123 18.47 -11.16 7.16
CA GLN A 123 17.99 -11.62 5.85
C GLN A 123 18.98 -12.50 5.10
N LYS A 124 18.48 -13.29 4.13
CA LYS A 124 19.29 -14.09 3.20
C LYS A 124 20.05 -13.24 2.16
N ASP A 125 19.56 -12.04 1.81
CA ASP A 125 20.04 -11.26 0.65
C ASP A 125 20.39 -9.79 0.99
N TYR A 126 21.27 -9.60 1.97
CA TYR A 126 21.71 -8.30 2.48
C TYR A 126 22.73 -7.57 1.59
N PHE A 127 23.34 -8.25 0.61
CA PHE A 127 24.33 -7.67 -0.30
C PHE A 127 23.70 -7.34 -1.66
N GLY A 128 22.94 -6.24 -1.67
CA GLY A 128 22.16 -5.76 -2.81
C GLY A 128 22.98 -5.47 -4.07
N VAL A 129 22.30 -5.47 -5.22
CA VAL A 129 22.91 -5.34 -6.55
C VAL A 129 23.60 -3.99 -6.74
N GLY A 130 23.02 -2.88 -6.28
CA GLY A 130 23.63 -1.55 -6.40
C GLY A 130 24.81 -1.34 -5.46
N ILE A 131 24.90 -2.03 -4.32
CA ILE A 131 26.11 -2.01 -3.48
C ILE A 131 27.28 -2.70 -4.19
N LYS A 132 27.02 -3.83 -4.85
CA LYS A 132 28.01 -4.48 -5.72
C LYS A 132 28.44 -3.52 -6.84
N PHE A 133 27.47 -2.86 -7.48
CA PHE A 133 27.73 -1.89 -8.54
C PHE A 133 28.63 -0.74 -8.08
N ILE A 134 28.29 -0.07 -6.97
CA ILE A 134 29.07 1.08 -6.49
C ILE A 134 30.45 0.69 -5.95
N THR A 135 30.59 -0.51 -5.38
CA THR A 135 31.89 -1.05 -4.97
C THR A 135 32.79 -1.27 -6.19
N CYS A 136 32.27 -1.91 -7.24
CA CYS A 136 32.97 -2.07 -8.51
C CYS A 136 33.28 -0.71 -9.17
N PHE A 137 32.36 0.25 -9.09
CA PHE A 137 32.57 1.62 -9.58
C PHE A 137 33.79 2.28 -8.91
N ILE A 138 33.91 2.18 -7.58
CA ILE A 138 35.05 2.71 -6.83
C ILE A 138 36.36 2.04 -7.29
N LEU A 139 36.35 0.70 -7.45
CA LEU A 139 37.51 -0.05 -7.93
C LEU A 139 37.93 0.39 -9.34
N ILE A 140 36.98 0.57 -10.25
CA ILE A 140 37.24 1.07 -11.62
C ILE A 140 37.88 2.46 -11.57
N CYS A 141 37.34 3.37 -10.73
CA CYS A 141 37.91 4.70 -10.55
C CYS A 141 39.36 4.64 -10.04
N LEU A 142 39.66 3.76 -9.08
CA LEU A 142 41.02 3.55 -8.54
C LEU A 142 41.99 3.00 -9.59
N VAL A 143 41.55 2.05 -10.42
CA VAL A 143 42.37 1.49 -11.50
C VAL A 143 42.69 2.55 -12.54
N ILE A 144 41.72 3.38 -12.94
CA ILE A 144 41.93 4.45 -13.92
C ILE A 144 42.82 5.56 -13.34
N LEU A 145 42.63 5.89 -12.06
CA LEU A 145 43.52 6.79 -11.34
C LEU A 145 44.96 6.27 -11.34
N LEU A 146 45.18 4.96 -11.15
CA LEU A 146 46.51 4.34 -11.23
C LEU A 146 47.14 4.51 -12.61
N ILE A 147 46.35 4.28 -13.67
CA ILE A 147 46.82 4.45 -15.06
C ILE A 147 47.17 5.92 -15.33
N SER A 148 46.30 6.86 -14.94
CA SER A 148 46.54 8.29 -15.12
C SER A 148 47.75 8.76 -14.31
N HIS A 149 47.92 8.26 -13.08
CA HIS A 149 49.07 8.57 -12.24
C HIS A 149 50.39 8.10 -12.84
N LYS A 150 50.43 6.90 -13.43
CA LYS A 150 51.66 6.35 -14.04
C LYS A 150 51.96 6.90 -15.44
N LYS A 151 50.94 7.09 -16.27
CA LYS A 151 51.11 7.44 -17.70
C LYS A 151 50.82 8.90 -18.04
N LYS A 152 50.19 9.68 -17.14
CA LYS A 152 49.77 11.08 -17.36
C LYS A 152 48.98 11.32 -18.66
N THR A 153 48.18 10.34 -19.08
CA THR A 153 47.54 10.33 -20.41
C THR A 153 46.03 10.54 -20.37
N ILE A 154 45.37 10.40 -19.22
CA ILE A 154 43.90 10.39 -19.14
C ILE A 154 43.40 11.55 -18.27
N GLU A 155 42.82 12.56 -18.91
CA GLU A 155 42.13 13.66 -18.24
C GLU A 155 40.85 13.17 -17.55
N PHE A 156 40.53 13.77 -16.41
CA PHE A 156 39.36 13.44 -15.61
C PHE A 156 38.05 13.70 -16.36
N ASP A 157 37.97 14.76 -17.16
CA ASP A 157 36.74 15.10 -17.88
C ASP A 157 36.42 14.08 -18.99
N LEU A 158 37.46 13.54 -19.63
CA LEU A 158 37.36 12.41 -20.56
C LEU A 158 36.89 11.15 -19.82
N PHE A 159 37.48 10.87 -18.66
CA PHE A 159 37.08 9.74 -17.82
C PHE A 159 35.62 9.84 -17.39
N LYS A 160 35.24 10.96 -16.79
CA LYS A 160 33.90 11.28 -16.30
C LYS A 160 32.86 11.14 -17.41
N TRP A 161 33.12 11.68 -18.60
CA TRP A 161 32.21 11.53 -19.73
C TRP A 161 32.08 10.07 -20.18
N SER A 162 33.20 9.35 -20.29
CA SER A 162 33.21 7.94 -20.74
C SER A 162 32.44 7.04 -19.78
N LEU A 163 32.47 7.35 -18.48
CA LEU A 163 31.75 6.63 -17.44
C LEU A 163 30.23 6.66 -17.69
N PHE A 164 29.69 7.83 -18.03
CA PHE A 164 28.27 7.95 -18.36
C PHE A 164 27.95 7.44 -19.76
N ALA A 165 28.86 7.59 -20.73
CA ALA A 165 28.70 7.06 -22.08
C ALA A 165 28.66 5.52 -22.13
N ALA A 166 29.34 4.83 -21.21
CA ALA A 166 29.32 3.37 -21.19
C ALA A 166 27.95 2.76 -20.83
N ILE A 167 27.11 3.48 -20.09
CA ILE A 167 25.79 3.01 -19.61
C ILE A 167 24.87 2.59 -20.77
N PRO A 168 24.47 3.48 -21.71
CA PRO A 168 23.51 3.12 -22.76
C PRO A 168 24.03 2.00 -23.67
N ILE A 169 25.35 1.93 -23.91
CA ILE A 169 25.96 0.86 -24.73
C ILE A 169 25.92 -0.47 -23.98
N THR A 170 26.17 -0.48 -22.68
CA THR A 170 26.08 -1.71 -21.87
C THR A 170 24.64 -2.23 -21.87
N LEU A 171 23.66 -1.32 -21.74
CA LEU A 171 22.25 -1.67 -21.84
C LEU A 171 21.87 -2.22 -23.22
N PHE A 172 22.44 -1.68 -24.30
CA PHE A 172 22.22 -2.22 -25.64
C PHE A 172 22.70 -3.67 -25.77
N ILE A 173 23.91 -3.96 -25.28
CA ILE A 173 24.46 -5.33 -25.29
C ILE A 173 23.57 -6.28 -24.48
N ILE A 174 23.03 -5.83 -23.35
CA ILE A 174 22.10 -6.62 -22.54
C ILE A 174 20.84 -6.99 -23.32
N VAL A 175 20.25 -6.04 -24.05
CA VAL A 175 19.07 -6.30 -24.87
C VAL A 175 19.38 -7.35 -25.94
N ILE A 176 20.54 -7.26 -26.59
CA ILE A 176 21.00 -8.25 -27.58
C ILE A 176 21.17 -9.63 -26.93
N CYS A 177 21.90 -9.71 -25.81
CA CYS A 177 22.10 -10.95 -25.08
C CYS A 177 20.77 -11.59 -24.65
N ASN A 178 19.80 -10.79 -24.19
CA ASN A 178 18.46 -11.27 -23.85
C ASN A 178 17.69 -11.78 -25.07
N LYS A 179 17.82 -11.13 -26.24
CA LYS A 179 17.25 -11.62 -27.50
C LYS A 179 17.83 -12.98 -27.91
N LEU A 180 19.09 -13.22 -27.56
CA LEU A 180 19.79 -14.49 -27.76
C LEU A 180 19.61 -15.47 -26.59
N GLU A 181 18.68 -15.18 -25.66
CA GLU A 181 18.37 -16.03 -24.50
C GLU A 181 19.58 -16.31 -23.57
N VAL A 182 20.58 -15.43 -23.60
CA VAL A 182 21.73 -15.50 -22.70
C VAL A 182 21.36 -14.85 -21.38
N ASN A 183 21.30 -15.65 -20.30
CA ASN A 183 21.03 -15.14 -18.96
C ASN A 183 22.21 -14.28 -18.46
N ILE A 184 21.94 -13.01 -18.15
CA ILE A 184 22.97 -12.05 -17.75
C ILE A 184 22.97 -11.93 -16.23
N SER A 185 23.98 -12.53 -15.60
CA SER A 185 24.26 -12.26 -14.19
C SER A 185 24.84 -10.85 -14.00
N MET A 186 24.70 -10.31 -12.78
CA MET A 186 25.31 -9.03 -12.41
C MET A 186 26.84 -8.99 -12.65
N LYS A 187 27.52 -10.13 -12.50
CA LYS A 187 28.96 -10.23 -12.76
C LYS A 187 29.27 -9.95 -14.24
N ILE A 188 28.49 -10.56 -15.14
CA ILE A 188 28.64 -10.36 -16.59
C ILE A 188 28.34 -8.90 -16.94
N PHE A 189 27.28 -8.31 -16.37
CA PHE A 189 26.98 -6.89 -16.56
C PHE A 189 28.15 -5.98 -16.19
N MET A 190 28.76 -6.18 -15.02
CA MET A 190 29.90 -5.36 -14.58
C MET A 190 31.14 -5.53 -15.45
N ILE A 191 31.42 -6.76 -15.90
CA ILE A 191 32.54 -7.03 -16.81
C ILE A 191 32.30 -6.31 -18.15
N SER A 192 31.11 -6.45 -18.73
CA SER A 192 30.72 -5.76 -19.96
C SER A 192 30.82 -4.24 -19.83
N TYR A 193 30.31 -3.68 -18.74
CA TYR A 193 30.42 -2.25 -18.45
C TYR A 193 31.87 -1.77 -18.37
N GLY A 194 32.72 -2.51 -17.63
CA GLY A 194 34.16 -2.19 -17.52
C GLY A 194 34.90 -2.29 -18.85
N LEU A 195 34.61 -3.31 -19.66
CA LEU A 195 35.20 -3.50 -20.98
C LEU A 195 34.79 -2.37 -21.95
N ILE A 196 33.51 -2.00 -21.98
CA ILE A 196 33.01 -0.88 -22.79
C ILE A 196 33.68 0.43 -22.36
N LEU A 197 33.68 0.72 -21.06
CA LEU A 197 34.31 1.91 -20.51
C LEU A 197 35.79 1.99 -20.91
N SER A 198 36.55 0.90 -20.73
CA SER A 198 37.96 0.86 -21.10
C SER A 198 38.19 1.05 -22.61
N SER A 199 37.28 0.53 -23.45
CA SER A 199 37.33 0.67 -24.90
C SER A 199 37.07 2.11 -25.33
N ILE A 200 36.03 2.76 -24.79
CA ILE A 200 35.73 4.18 -25.03
C ILE A 200 36.92 5.05 -24.63
N LEU A 201 37.45 4.84 -23.42
CA LEU A 201 38.60 5.59 -22.91
C LEU A 201 39.81 5.46 -23.84
N ARG A 202 40.14 4.23 -24.26
CA ARG A 202 41.27 3.99 -25.17
C ARG A 202 41.09 4.70 -26.50
N ILE A 203 39.89 4.62 -27.10
CA ILE A 203 39.59 5.29 -28.38
C ILE A 203 39.75 6.81 -28.24
N LEU A 204 39.15 7.39 -27.20
CA LEU A 204 39.21 8.84 -26.99
C LEU A 204 40.63 9.31 -26.70
N THR A 205 41.42 8.55 -25.94
CA THR A 205 42.81 8.90 -25.62
C THR A 205 43.71 8.85 -26.87
N ILE A 206 43.51 7.87 -27.76
CA ILE A 206 44.29 7.73 -29.00
C ILE A 206 43.89 8.78 -30.04
N LYS A 207 42.59 9.06 -30.17
CA LYS A 207 42.05 9.96 -31.21
C LYS A 207 41.75 11.39 -30.72
N PHE A 208 42.17 11.75 -29.50
CA PHE A 208 41.80 13.01 -28.85
C PHE A 208 42.04 14.24 -29.74
N ASN A 209 43.22 14.32 -30.37
CA ASN A 209 43.60 15.46 -31.22
C ASN A 209 42.87 15.50 -32.57
N SER A 210 42.24 14.39 -32.99
CA SER A 210 41.55 14.28 -34.28
C SER A 210 40.02 14.38 -34.17
N LEU A 211 39.47 14.28 -32.97
CA LEU A 211 38.02 14.30 -32.71
C LEU A 211 37.62 15.66 -32.15
N ASN A 212 36.58 16.28 -32.72
CA ASN A 212 35.93 17.40 -32.06
C ASN A 212 35.13 16.88 -30.84
N PHE A 213 35.74 16.92 -29.66
CA PHE A 213 35.16 16.36 -28.44
C PHE A 213 33.89 17.09 -27.99
N ILE A 214 33.77 18.39 -28.24
CA ILE A 214 32.56 19.16 -27.94
C ILE A 214 31.40 18.70 -28.83
N ALA A 215 31.65 18.56 -30.14
CA ALA A 215 30.67 18.03 -31.08
C ALA A 215 30.24 16.60 -30.70
N LEU A 216 31.18 15.76 -30.26
CA LEU A 216 30.89 14.40 -29.78
C LEU A 216 30.01 14.41 -28.53
N LYS A 217 30.32 15.23 -27.52
CA LYS A 217 29.47 15.36 -26.32
C LYS A 217 28.06 15.82 -26.69
N LYS A 218 27.94 16.79 -27.59
CA LYS A 218 26.65 17.34 -28.01
C LYS A 218 25.82 16.29 -28.77
N SER A 219 26.42 15.56 -29.71
CA SER A 219 25.72 14.53 -30.48
C SER A 219 25.33 13.32 -29.64
N TYR A 220 26.21 12.89 -28.74
CA TYR A 220 25.99 11.72 -27.87
C TYR A 220 24.85 11.90 -26.86
N THR A 221 24.38 13.13 -26.63
CA THR A 221 23.15 13.41 -25.86
C THR A 221 21.96 12.58 -26.37
N LEU A 222 21.88 12.36 -27.69
CA LEU A 222 20.85 11.50 -28.30
C LEU A 222 21.00 10.04 -27.84
N ILE A 223 22.21 9.50 -27.78
CA ILE A 223 22.47 8.12 -27.35
C ILE A 223 22.11 7.91 -25.87
N ILE A 224 22.33 8.91 -25.03
CA ILE A 224 21.97 8.84 -23.60
C ILE A 224 20.46 8.91 -23.38
N SER A 225 19.71 9.49 -24.31
CA SER A 225 18.25 9.45 -24.25
C SER A 225 17.68 8.08 -24.65
N ILE A 226 18.49 7.17 -25.24
CA ILE A 226 17.98 5.88 -25.72
C ILE A 226 17.30 5.08 -24.60
N PRO A 227 17.88 4.86 -23.41
CA PRO A 227 17.21 4.09 -22.36
C PRO A 227 15.82 4.63 -21.97
N ILE A 228 15.62 5.95 -22.00
CA ILE A 228 14.30 6.58 -21.79
C ILE A 228 13.36 6.18 -22.92
N ILE A 229 13.81 6.33 -24.17
CA ILE A 229 13.03 5.98 -25.35
C ILE A 229 12.68 4.49 -25.33
N VAL A 230 13.61 3.63 -24.90
CA VAL A 230 13.37 2.20 -24.75
C VAL A 230 12.32 1.91 -23.69
N SER A 231 12.41 2.53 -22.51
CA SER A 231 11.37 2.37 -21.47
C SER A 231 9.98 2.80 -21.98
N VAL A 232 9.92 3.95 -22.67
CA VAL A 232 8.69 4.43 -23.32
C VAL A 232 8.21 3.46 -24.40
N CYS A 233 9.10 2.89 -25.21
CA CYS A 233 8.73 1.95 -26.27
C CYS A 233 8.29 0.60 -25.72
N LEU A 234 8.90 0.11 -24.63
CA LEU A 234 8.45 -1.10 -23.95
C LEU A 234 7.02 -0.93 -23.43
N GLU A 235 6.71 0.23 -22.86
CA GLU A 235 5.34 0.54 -22.45
C GLU A 235 4.41 0.80 -23.63
N LEU A 236 4.89 1.43 -24.71
CA LEU A 236 4.13 1.59 -25.95
C LEU A 236 3.71 0.23 -26.51
N VAL A 237 4.55 -0.80 -26.45
CA VAL A 237 4.17 -2.16 -26.84
C VAL A 237 3.03 -2.69 -25.96
N ASN A 238 3.09 -2.44 -24.65
CA ASN A 238 2.02 -2.83 -23.73
C ASN A 238 0.71 -2.09 -24.07
N ILE A 239 0.80 -0.78 -24.34
CA ILE A 239 -0.34 0.05 -24.76
C ILE A 239 -0.93 -0.47 -26.07
N LEU A 240 -0.09 -0.70 -27.09
CA LEU A 240 -0.51 -1.22 -28.39
C LEU A 240 -1.21 -2.57 -28.25
N ASN A 241 -0.75 -3.46 -27.36
CA ASN A 241 -1.44 -4.71 -27.07
C ASN A 241 -2.88 -4.48 -26.57
N GLN A 242 -3.11 -3.45 -25.75
CA GLN A 242 -4.46 -3.10 -25.28
C GLN A 242 -5.37 -2.53 -26.36
N HIS A 243 -4.79 -1.94 -27.41
CA HIS A 243 -5.45 -1.50 -28.64
C HIS A 243 -5.45 -2.59 -29.74
N SER A 244 -5.19 -3.84 -29.37
CA SER A 244 -5.19 -5.00 -30.29
C SER A 244 -4.16 -4.91 -31.43
N ILE A 245 -3.05 -4.19 -31.22
CA ILE A 245 -1.90 -4.13 -32.11
C ILE A 245 -0.76 -4.93 -31.47
N PHE A 246 -0.41 -6.06 -32.10
CA PHE A 246 0.54 -7.02 -31.54
C PHE A 246 1.93 -6.86 -32.15
N ILE A 247 2.94 -6.65 -31.30
CA ILE A 247 4.34 -6.58 -31.71
C ILE A 247 5.01 -7.90 -31.36
N ASN A 248 5.60 -8.54 -32.37
CA ASN A 248 6.21 -9.87 -32.26
C ASN A 248 7.43 -9.91 -31.33
N SER A 249 8.16 -8.80 -31.17
CA SER A 249 9.33 -8.77 -30.28
C SER A 249 9.66 -7.37 -29.77
N LYS A 250 9.51 -7.18 -28.45
CA LYS A 250 9.99 -5.97 -27.74
C LYS A 250 11.49 -5.75 -27.89
N ALA A 251 12.27 -6.84 -27.92
CA ALA A 251 13.72 -6.78 -28.04
C ALA A 251 14.17 -6.31 -29.44
N GLU A 252 13.54 -6.77 -30.52
CA GLU A 252 13.84 -6.31 -31.88
C GLU A 252 13.54 -4.82 -32.06
N MET A 253 12.36 -4.37 -31.60
CA MET A 253 12.00 -2.96 -31.62
C MET A 253 13.04 -2.11 -30.87
N THR A 254 13.44 -2.56 -29.69
CA THR A 254 14.48 -1.91 -28.88
C THR A 254 15.81 -1.83 -29.65
N ILE A 255 16.23 -2.92 -30.31
CA ILE A 255 17.47 -2.94 -31.11
C ILE A 255 17.40 -1.94 -32.27
N ILE A 256 16.29 -1.89 -32.99
CA ILE A 256 16.08 -0.96 -34.11
C ILE A 256 16.19 0.50 -33.64
N ILE A 257 15.58 0.83 -32.49
CA ILE A 257 15.66 2.16 -31.89
C ILE A 257 17.11 2.55 -31.57
N TYR A 258 17.87 1.63 -30.97
CA TYR A 258 19.29 1.85 -30.68
C TYR A 258 20.10 2.16 -31.95
N ILE A 259 19.88 1.39 -33.03
CA ILE A 259 20.57 1.59 -34.32
C ILE A 259 20.17 2.94 -34.92
N LEU A 260 18.88 3.26 -34.98
CA LEU A 260 18.36 4.49 -35.58
C LEU A 260 18.88 5.73 -34.85
N ILE A 261 18.85 5.73 -33.52
CA ILE A 261 19.38 6.86 -32.72
C ILE A 261 20.91 6.95 -32.83
N GLY A 262 21.60 5.81 -32.92
CA GLY A 262 23.03 5.76 -33.23
C GLY A 262 23.36 6.46 -34.56
N VAL A 263 22.61 6.15 -35.62
CA VAL A 263 22.76 6.79 -36.94
C VAL A 263 22.45 8.29 -36.87
N LEU A 264 21.36 8.69 -36.21
CA LEU A 264 21.01 10.10 -36.02
C LEU A 264 22.09 10.87 -35.25
N SER A 265 22.67 10.26 -34.21
CA SER A 265 23.80 10.82 -33.47
C SER A 265 25.03 11.03 -34.38
N CYS A 266 25.33 10.07 -35.26
CA CYS A 266 26.41 10.19 -36.24
C CYS A 266 26.14 11.32 -37.26
N ILE A 267 24.91 11.41 -37.80
CA ILE A 267 24.52 12.48 -38.72
C ILE A 267 24.64 13.85 -38.05
N TYR A 268 24.17 13.96 -36.79
CA TYR A 268 24.23 15.20 -36.04
C TYR A 268 25.68 15.61 -35.74
N TYR A 269 26.54 14.65 -35.40
CA TYR A 269 27.98 14.88 -35.26
C TYR A 269 28.61 15.44 -36.55
N LEU A 270 28.35 14.80 -37.70
CA LEU A 270 28.87 15.25 -39.00
C LEU A 270 28.35 16.65 -39.38
N ARG A 271 27.09 16.96 -39.05
CA ARG A 271 26.50 18.29 -39.27
C ARG A 271 27.20 19.37 -38.45
N ILE A 272 27.46 19.12 -37.16
CA ILE A 272 28.15 20.08 -36.29
C ILE A 272 29.57 20.36 -36.81
N ILE A 273 30.26 19.33 -37.32
CA ILE A 273 31.63 19.50 -37.85
C ILE A 273 31.63 20.25 -39.19
N ARG A 274 30.59 20.06 -40.02
CA ARG A 274 30.48 20.72 -41.34
C ARG A 274 30.02 22.19 -41.24
N ASN A 275 29.19 22.53 -40.26
CA ASN A 275 28.72 23.90 -40.07
C ASN A 275 29.65 24.68 -39.14
N SER A 276 30.51 25.54 -39.72
CA SER A 276 31.39 26.44 -38.96
C SER A 276 30.67 27.53 -38.15
N ASN A 277 29.36 27.72 -38.38
CA ASN A 277 28.54 28.78 -37.79
C ASN A 277 27.77 28.36 -36.52
N ASP A 278 27.76 27.08 -36.15
CA ASP A 278 27.20 26.70 -34.84
C ASP A 278 28.18 27.19 -33.75
N ASP A 279 27.69 27.86 -32.72
CA ASP A 279 28.48 28.21 -31.52
C ASP A 279 28.95 26.93 -30.82
N VAL A 280 30.07 26.35 -31.29
CA VAL A 280 30.74 25.16 -30.74
C VAL A 280 31.54 25.52 -29.47
N LYS A 281 31.48 26.77 -28.99
CA LYS A 281 32.42 27.26 -27.97
C LYS A 281 32.09 26.83 -26.53
N GLU A 282 30.85 26.48 -26.19
CA GLU A 282 30.51 26.03 -24.83
C GLU A 282 29.35 25.00 -24.79
N TYR A 283 29.66 23.75 -24.41
CA TYR A 283 28.64 22.73 -24.08
C TYR A 283 28.93 22.11 -22.72
N CYS A 284 28.07 22.40 -21.73
CA CYS A 284 28.10 21.76 -20.41
C CYS A 284 27.25 20.49 -20.46
N PHE A 285 27.89 19.34 -20.60
CA PHE A 285 27.19 18.05 -20.72
C PHE A 285 26.39 17.72 -19.45
N GLU A 286 26.88 18.10 -18.26
CA GLU A 286 26.21 17.84 -16.99
C GLU A 286 24.82 18.47 -16.91
N LYS A 287 24.61 19.61 -17.57
CA LYS A 287 23.31 20.31 -17.60
C LYS A 287 22.22 19.46 -18.25
N TYR A 288 22.57 18.63 -19.23
CA TYR A 288 21.62 17.83 -19.99
C TYR A 288 21.68 16.35 -19.60
N TYR A 289 22.87 15.80 -19.39
CA TYR A 289 23.07 14.37 -19.14
C TYR A 289 22.55 13.94 -17.78
N TYR A 290 22.77 14.73 -16.73
CA TYR A 290 22.43 14.31 -15.37
C TYR A 290 20.91 14.16 -15.18
N PRO A 291 20.08 15.13 -15.60
CA PRO A 291 18.63 14.94 -15.67
C PRO A 291 18.23 13.67 -16.44
N LEU A 292 18.81 13.43 -17.62
CA LEU A 292 18.48 12.28 -18.46
C LEU A 292 18.84 10.94 -17.80
N ILE A 293 19.97 10.86 -17.12
CA ILE A 293 20.38 9.65 -16.38
C ILE A 293 19.45 9.38 -15.21
N ILE A 294 19.05 10.41 -14.47
CA ILE A 294 18.11 10.27 -13.35
C ILE A 294 16.77 9.75 -13.87
N VAL A 295 16.21 10.39 -14.89
CA VAL A 295 14.95 9.97 -15.50
C VAL A 295 15.05 8.55 -16.05
N THR A 296 16.17 8.20 -16.70
CA THR A 296 16.46 6.83 -17.16
C THR A 296 16.35 5.82 -16.02
N ILE A 297 17.12 6.01 -14.96
CA ILE A 297 17.19 5.06 -13.84
C ILE A 297 15.82 4.92 -13.17
N VAL A 298 15.12 6.03 -12.95
CA VAL A 298 13.81 6.03 -12.28
C VAL A 298 12.73 5.41 -13.16
N LEU A 299 12.70 5.69 -14.46
CA LEU A 299 11.76 5.06 -15.40
C LEU A 299 11.96 3.55 -15.46
N ILE A 300 13.20 3.09 -15.56
CA ILE A 300 13.46 1.65 -15.53
C ILE A 300 13.07 1.05 -14.17
N ALA A 301 13.40 1.71 -13.06
CA ALA A 301 12.99 1.27 -11.72
C ALA A 301 11.47 1.19 -11.56
N THR A 302 10.70 2.00 -12.31
CA THR A 302 9.23 2.05 -12.27
C THR A 302 8.56 1.36 -13.46
N GLN A 303 9.32 0.77 -14.38
CA GLN A 303 8.80 0.08 -15.57
C GLN A 303 7.76 -0.98 -15.19
N MET A 304 6.58 -0.91 -15.80
CA MET A 304 5.51 -1.88 -15.57
C MET A 304 5.69 -3.14 -16.44
N PRO A 305 5.47 -4.35 -15.90
CA PRO A 305 5.40 -5.57 -16.70
C PRO A 305 4.10 -5.60 -17.54
N LEU A 306 3.95 -6.59 -18.42
CA LEU A 306 2.76 -6.73 -19.27
C LEU A 306 1.49 -7.05 -18.45
N GLN A 307 1.58 -7.93 -17.45
CA GLN A 307 0.46 -8.30 -16.57
C GLN A 307 0.94 -8.36 -15.11
N ASN A 308 0.06 -8.00 -14.17
CA ASN A 308 0.29 -8.10 -12.72
C ASN A 308 -0.87 -8.83 -12.04
N ILE A 309 -0.55 -9.65 -11.03
CA ILE A 309 -1.54 -10.22 -10.12
C ILE A 309 -1.74 -9.24 -8.95
N ILE A 310 -2.98 -8.85 -8.67
CA ILE A 310 -3.31 -7.86 -7.63
C ILE A 310 -4.10 -8.52 -6.49
N ASN A 311 -3.67 -8.23 -5.26
CA ASN A 311 -4.40 -8.50 -4.02
C ASN A 311 -4.32 -7.23 -3.15
N THR A 312 -5.45 -6.58 -2.90
CA THR A 312 -5.52 -5.31 -2.16
C THR A 312 -6.68 -5.35 -1.18
N ASP A 313 -6.57 -4.61 -0.08
CA ASP A 313 -7.70 -4.41 0.83
C ASP A 313 -8.74 -3.48 0.19
N PHE A 314 -10.02 -3.72 0.45
CA PHE A 314 -11.08 -2.92 -0.16
C PHE A 314 -11.25 -1.56 0.53
N PHE A 315 -10.79 -1.39 1.77
CA PHE A 315 -10.92 -0.14 2.52
C PHE A 315 -10.02 0.98 1.98
N GLU A 316 -8.71 0.78 1.92
CA GLU A 316 -7.75 1.79 1.43
C GLU A 316 -7.84 1.94 -0.09
N GLN A 317 -8.06 0.84 -0.83
CA GLN A 317 -8.26 0.91 -2.27
C GLN A 317 -9.52 1.72 -2.63
N SER A 318 -10.48 1.86 -1.71
CA SER A 318 -11.68 2.66 -1.94
C SER A 318 -11.37 4.12 -2.26
N ASN A 319 -10.32 4.70 -1.68
CA ASN A 319 -9.93 6.10 -1.89
C ASN A 319 -9.80 6.40 -3.39
N HIS A 320 -8.80 5.79 -4.03
CA HIS A 320 -8.45 6.06 -5.42
C HIS A 320 -9.15 5.12 -6.40
N GLY A 321 -9.36 3.85 -6.06
CA GLY A 321 -9.99 2.87 -6.95
C GLY A 321 -11.42 3.24 -7.29
N THR A 322 -12.19 3.70 -6.29
CA THR A 322 -13.57 4.18 -6.51
C THR A 322 -13.58 5.49 -7.29
N ALA A 323 -12.70 6.44 -6.98
CA ALA A 323 -12.59 7.69 -7.75
C ALA A 323 -12.38 7.43 -9.25
N ILE A 324 -11.49 6.50 -9.57
CA ILE A 324 -11.14 6.15 -10.95
C ILE A 324 -12.29 5.44 -11.67
N SER A 325 -12.98 4.53 -10.98
CA SER A 325 -14.21 3.93 -11.52
C SER A 325 -15.26 4.98 -11.82
N GLU A 326 -15.52 5.89 -10.87
CA GLU A 326 -16.53 6.94 -11.02
C GLU A 326 -16.19 7.94 -12.14
N PHE A 327 -14.90 8.22 -12.33
CA PHE A 327 -14.42 9.06 -13.43
C PHE A 327 -14.64 8.42 -14.80
N PHE A 328 -14.21 7.17 -15.00
CA PHE A 328 -14.29 6.53 -16.31
C PHE A 328 -15.68 5.99 -16.65
N ASN A 329 -16.40 5.43 -15.68
CA ASN A 329 -17.71 4.79 -15.94
C ASN A 329 -18.88 5.76 -15.87
N TYR A 330 -18.79 6.82 -15.05
CA TYR A 330 -19.91 7.75 -14.79
C TYR A 330 -19.56 9.22 -15.09
N GLY A 331 -18.33 9.52 -15.53
CA GLY A 331 -17.93 10.89 -15.90
C GLY A 331 -17.85 11.87 -14.71
N LYS A 332 -17.72 11.35 -13.49
CA LYS A 332 -17.62 12.17 -12.26
C LYS A 332 -16.23 12.74 -12.10
N LEU A 333 -16.14 14.03 -11.82
CA LEU A 333 -14.86 14.73 -11.67
C LEU A 333 -14.30 14.55 -10.26
N PRO A 334 -13.00 14.21 -10.12
CA PRO A 334 -12.36 14.20 -8.82
C PRO A 334 -12.36 15.56 -8.12
N ILE A 335 -12.34 15.52 -6.78
CA ILE A 335 -12.50 16.66 -5.86
C ILE A 335 -13.90 17.30 -5.90
N ILE A 336 -14.59 17.34 -7.04
CA ILE A 336 -15.88 18.02 -7.17
C ILE A 336 -17.05 17.06 -6.96
N GLU A 337 -16.96 15.84 -7.47
CA GLU A 337 -18.00 14.81 -7.41
C GLU A 337 -17.55 13.56 -6.66
N THR A 338 -16.25 13.40 -6.46
CA THR A 338 -15.66 12.36 -5.60
C THR A 338 -14.63 12.96 -4.63
N PHE A 339 -14.57 12.41 -3.41
CA PHE A 339 -13.58 12.80 -2.40
C PHE A 339 -12.69 11.63 -1.99
N ASP A 340 -11.40 11.78 -2.27
CA ASP A 340 -10.30 10.90 -1.88
C ASP A 340 -9.49 11.58 -0.75
N ALA A 341 -9.20 10.88 0.35
CA ALA A 341 -8.39 11.41 1.46
C ALA A 341 -6.94 11.75 1.05
N HIS A 342 -6.44 11.15 -0.04
CA HIS A 342 -5.15 11.42 -0.66
C HIS A 342 -5.23 12.39 -1.85
N MET A 343 -6.41 12.98 -2.11
CA MET A 343 -6.64 13.94 -3.19
C MET A 343 -6.15 13.40 -4.56
N LEU A 344 -5.53 14.24 -5.39
CA LEU A 344 -5.11 13.84 -6.74
C LEU A 344 -3.80 13.02 -6.77
N GLN A 345 -3.11 12.82 -5.63
CA GLN A 345 -1.78 12.18 -5.61
C GLN A 345 -1.80 10.82 -6.32
N ASN A 346 -2.84 10.04 -6.05
CA ASN A 346 -3.01 8.68 -6.56
C ASN A 346 -3.86 8.64 -7.84
N GLU A 347 -4.61 9.70 -8.16
CA GLU A 347 -5.54 9.66 -9.28
C GLU A 347 -4.88 10.02 -10.62
N LEU A 348 -3.96 11.00 -10.66
CA LEU A 348 -3.37 11.45 -11.93
C LEU A 348 -2.66 10.33 -12.70
N GLY A 349 -1.85 9.53 -12.00
CA GLY A 349 -1.14 8.40 -12.60
C GLY A 349 -2.09 7.32 -13.13
N ARG A 350 -3.21 7.11 -12.44
CA ARG A 350 -4.26 6.15 -12.81
C ARG A 350 -5.09 6.63 -14.00
N ILE A 351 -5.46 7.92 -14.04
CA ILE A 351 -6.16 8.53 -15.18
C ILE A 351 -5.30 8.43 -16.44
N LEU A 352 -4.01 8.79 -16.35
CA LEU A 352 -3.09 8.67 -17.48
C LEU A 352 -2.95 7.21 -17.95
N TYR A 353 -2.87 6.27 -17.01
CA TYR A 353 -2.84 4.85 -17.32
C TYR A 353 -4.10 4.39 -18.07
N GLY A 354 -5.28 4.69 -17.56
CA GLY A 354 -6.55 4.28 -18.14
C GLY A 354 -6.79 4.85 -19.54
N ILE A 355 -6.47 6.13 -19.76
CA ILE A 355 -6.60 6.78 -21.07
C ILE A 355 -5.65 6.15 -22.09
N LEU A 356 -4.36 6.00 -21.75
CA LEU A 356 -3.37 5.51 -22.69
C LEU A 356 -3.58 4.03 -23.03
N ASN A 357 -3.89 3.20 -22.03
CA ASN A 357 -4.08 1.75 -22.22
C ASN A 357 -5.49 1.41 -22.70
N ASN A 358 -6.47 2.32 -22.66
CA ASN A 358 -7.88 1.95 -22.85
C ASN A 358 -8.29 0.77 -21.93
N ASP A 359 -7.77 0.79 -20.70
CA ASP A 359 -7.96 -0.22 -19.66
C ASP A 359 -8.40 0.47 -18.37
N TYR A 360 -9.69 0.81 -18.31
CA TYR A 360 -10.27 1.56 -17.20
C TYR A 360 -10.40 0.69 -15.93
N TYR A 361 -10.58 -0.62 -16.09
CA TYR A 361 -10.62 -1.56 -14.98
C TYR A 361 -9.23 -1.72 -14.36
N GLY A 362 -8.19 -1.91 -15.18
CA GLY A 362 -6.81 -1.94 -14.71
C GLY A 362 -6.37 -0.63 -14.04
N ALA A 363 -6.86 0.52 -14.51
CA ALA A 363 -6.58 1.83 -13.93
C ALA A 363 -7.06 1.98 -12.49
N MET A 364 -8.04 1.19 -12.06
CA MET A 364 -8.48 1.17 -10.66
C MET A 364 -7.34 0.74 -9.73
N PHE A 365 -6.40 -0.10 -10.22
CA PHE A 365 -5.31 -0.68 -9.44
C PHE A 365 -3.94 -0.13 -9.82
N ASN A 366 -3.67 -0.06 -11.12
CA ASN A 366 -2.39 0.32 -11.70
C ASN A 366 -2.32 1.83 -11.96
N GLU A 367 -1.12 2.40 -11.79
CA GLU A 367 -0.85 3.80 -12.08
C GLU A 367 0.49 3.97 -12.80
N TYR A 368 0.60 5.01 -13.63
CA TYR A 368 1.91 5.49 -14.04
C TYR A 368 2.53 6.33 -12.93
N SER A 369 3.68 5.86 -12.43
CA SER A 369 4.39 6.51 -11.33
C SER A 369 4.84 7.93 -11.68
N LEU A 370 4.58 8.88 -10.78
CA LEU A 370 5.09 10.26 -10.87
C LEU A 370 6.52 10.41 -10.34
N LEU A 371 7.16 9.32 -9.86
CA LEU A 371 8.52 9.33 -9.33
C LEU A 371 9.56 9.96 -10.28
N PRO A 372 9.56 9.73 -11.62
CA PRO A 372 10.51 10.38 -12.52
C PRO A 372 10.46 11.91 -12.44
N VAL A 373 9.25 12.48 -12.28
CA VAL A 373 9.05 13.93 -12.12
C VAL A 373 9.58 14.39 -10.76
N PHE A 374 9.26 13.67 -9.68
CA PHE A 374 9.72 14.03 -8.34
C PHE A 374 11.25 13.98 -8.21
N TYR A 375 11.89 12.92 -8.71
CA TYR A 375 13.35 12.81 -8.72
C TYR A 375 14.03 13.92 -9.53
N LEU A 376 13.45 14.29 -10.68
CA LEU A 376 13.94 15.39 -11.50
C LEU A 376 13.81 16.74 -10.78
N LEU A 377 12.68 16.98 -10.12
CA LEU A 377 12.46 18.18 -9.30
C LEU A 377 13.44 18.26 -8.13
N TYR A 378 13.66 17.15 -7.42
CA TYR A 378 14.67 17.08 -6.36
C TYR A 378 16.09 17.27 -6.87
N TYR A 379 16.42 16.79 -8.08
CA TYR A 379 17.73 17.07 -8.69
C TYR A 379 17.94 18.58 -8.85
N PHE A 380 16.95 19.28 -9.40
CA PHE A 380 17.02 20.72 -9.60
C PHE A 380 17.12 21.50 -8.28
N LEU A 381 16.47 21.02 -7.21
CA LEU A 381 16.62 21.60 -5.87
C LEU A 381 18.01 21.32 -5.30
N PHE A 382 18.46 20.07 -5.35
CA PHE A 382 19.75 19.67 -4.80
C PHE A 382 20.91 20.33 -5.52
N GLU A 383 20.86 20.60 -6.83
CA GLU A 383 21.91 21.40 -7.50
C GLU A 383 21.99 22.88 -7.04
N LYS A 384 20.93 23.42 -6.41
CA LYS A 384 21.02 24.75 -5.77
C LYS A 384 21.73 24.68 -4.42
N PHE A 385 21.68 23.52 -3.77
CA PHE A 385 22.28 23.32 -2.44
C PHE A 385 23.70 22.72 -2.50
N PHE A 386 23.84 21.63 -3.24
CA PHE A 386 25.08 20.90 -3.53
C PHE A 386 25.64 21.28 -4.91
N ASN A 387 26.73 20.63 -5.33
CA ASN A 387 27.16 20.70 -6.74
C ASN A 387 26.46 19.60 -7.57
N LYS A 388 26.43 19.76 -8.90
CA LYS A 388 25.74 18.84 -9.81
C LYS A 388 26.14 17.38 -9.64
N ASP A 389 27.43 17.11 -9.38
CA ASP A 389 27.97 15.76 -9.23
C ASP A 389 27.43 15.09 -7.95
N ILE A 390 27.46 15.81 -6.82
CA ILE A 390 26.93 15.33 -5.54
C ILE A 390 25.42 15.12 -5.65
N SER A 391 24.68 16.05 -6.27
CA SER A 391 23.22 15.92 -6.45
C SER A 391 22.84 14.67 -7.23
N LEU A 392 23.55 14.38 -8.32
CA LEU A 392 23.37 13.16 -9.11
C LEU A 392 23.66 11.91 -8.26
N LEU A 393 24.81 11.89 -7.61
CA LEU A 393 25.25 10.72 -6.83
C LEU A 393 24.32 10.44 -5.65
N LEU A 394 23.84 11.48 -4.96
CA LEU A 394 22.88 11.34 -3.86
C LEU A 394 21.59 10.70 -4.36
N LEU A 395 20.99 11.21 -5.43
CA LEU A 395 19.71 10.69 -5.92
C LEU A 395 19.79 9.25 -6.42
N ILE A 396 20.93 8.84 -6.99
CA ILE A 396 21.09 7.51 -7.58
C ILE A 396 21.52 6.46 -6.54
N PHE A 397 22.50 6.80 -5.71
CA PHE A 397 23.23 5.83 -4.88
C PHE A 397 22.94 5.91 -3.39
N PHE A 398 22.34 7.01 -2.91
CA PHE A 398 21.81 7.11 -1.56
C PHE A 398 20.33 6.72 -1.56
N PRO A 399 19.81 6.03 -0.54
CA PRO A 399 18.41 5.65 -0.47
C PRO A 399 17.52 6.83 -0.04
N ILE A 400 17.57 7.93 -0.79
CA ILE A 400 16.84 9.17 -0.50
C ILE A 400 15.32 9.00 -0.57
N ALA A 401 14.80 8.04 -1.36
CA ALA A 401 13.37 7.72 -1.37
C ALA A 401 12.88 7.09 -0.07
N SER A 402 13.79 6.66 0.80
CA SER A 402 13.48 6.20 2.16
C SER A 402 13.59 7.31 3.20
N ASP A 403 14.03 8.51 2.80
CA ASP A 403 13.99 9.68 3.68
C ASP A 403 12.56 10.23 3.78
N ASN A 404 12.18 10.61 5.00
CA ASN A 404 10.85 11.10 5.33
C ASN A 404 10.49 12.37 4.56
N ALA A 405 11.45 13.27 4.28
CA ALA A 405 11.19 14.48 3.53
C ALA A 405 10.78 14.17 2.09
N PHE A 406 11.47 13.22 1.45
CA PHE A 406 11.16 12.82 0.07
C PHE A 406 9.80 12.12 -0.01
N GLN A 407 9.49 11.24 0.93
CA GLN A 407 8.23 10.49 0.95
C GLN A 407 7.00 11.37 1.22
N LEU A 408 7.09 12.26 2.21
CA LEU A 408 5.98 13.11 2.62
C LEU A 408 5.82 14.35 1.73
N PHE A 409 6.92 14.91 1.23
CA PHE A 409 6.90 16.19 0.50
C PHE A 409 7.49 16.10 -0.92
N PRO A 410 6.98 15.19 -1.79
CA PRO A 410 7.53 14.99 -3.13
C PRO A 410 7.52 16.26 -4.02
N LEU A 411 6.62 17.20 -3.73
CA LEU A 411 6.48 18.47 -4.45
C LEU A 411 7.14 19.67 -3.76
N SER A 412 7.77 19.48 -2.58
CA SER A 412 8.54 20.55 -1.93
C SER A 412 9.55 21.22 -2.87
N PRO A 413 10.25 20.51 -3.77
CA PRO A 413 11.16 21.19 -4.69
C PRO A 413 10.45 22.16 -5.64
N LEU A 414 9.23 21.86 -6.08
CA LEU A 414 8.51 22.74 -7.01
C LEU A 414 8.18 24.09 -6.35
N VAL A 415 7.71 24.06 -5.10
CA VAL A 415 7.39 25.27 -4.32
C VAL A 415 8.66 26.02 -3.92
N ILE A 416 9.72 25.31 -3.50
CA ILE A 416 10.98 25.96 -3.12
C ILE A 416 11.67 26.59 -4.33
N LEU A 417 11.70 25.90 -5.48
CA LEU A 417 12.30 26.45 -6.71
C LEU A 417 11.52 27.65 -7.25
N SER A 418 10.18 27.62 -7.19
CA SER A 418 9.35 28.75 -7.60
C SER A 418 9.48 29.92 -6.62
N LEU A 419 9.64 29.67 -5.33
CA LEU A 419 9.98 30.67 -4.31
C LEU A 419 11.34 31.32 -4.63
N LEU A 420 12.38 30.52 -4.88
CA LEU A 420 13.71 31.03 -5.25
C LEU A 420 13.65 31.85 -6.55
N PHE A 421 12.85 31.43 -7.52
CA PHE A 421 12.64 32.16 -8.77
C PHE A 421 11.93 33.50 -8.54
N ALA A 422 10.87 33.51 -7.73
CA ALA A 422 10.15 34.72 -7.33
C ALA A 422 11.02 35.69 -6.55
N TYR A 423 11.83 35.18 -5.63
CA TYR A 423 12.81 35.95 -4.85
C TYR A 423 13.86 36.64 -5.73
N LYS A 424 14.41 35.94 -6.73
CA LYS A 424 15.46 36.50 -7.60
C LYS A 424 14.93 37.46 -8.65
N HIS A 425 13.81 37.14 -9.29
CA HIS A 425 13.30 37.92 -10.42
C HIS A 425 12.31 39.01 -10.01
N LYS A 426 11.63 38.84 -8.86
CA LYS A 426 10.71 39.81 -8.29
C LYS A 426 9.56 40.24 -9.22
N THR A 427 9.20 39.43 -10.23
CA THR A 427 8.15 39.75 -11.23
C THR A 427 6.79 39.16 -10.87
N TYR A 428 5.69 39.71 -11.43
CA TYR A 428 4.34 39.12 -11.29
C TYR A 428 4.28 37.68 -11.81
N LYS A 429 4.91 37.39 -12.95
CA LYS A 429 4.95 36.03 -13.52
C LYS A 429 5.59 35.04 -12.55
N ALA A 430 6.68 35.44 -11.91
CA ALA A 430 7.36 34.60 -10.92
C ALA A 430 6.52 34.37 -9.66
N CYS A 431 5.82 35.42 -9.17
CA CYS A 431 4.92 35.30 -8.03
C CYS A 431 3.69 34.43 -8.35
N ILE A 432 3.11 34.55 -9.55
CA ILE A 432 2.01 33.68 -10.02
C ILE A 432 2.48 32.23 -10.04
N LEU A 433 3.66 31.93 -10.60
CA LEU A 433 4.22 30.58 -10.62
C LEU A 433 4.36 30.00 -9.21
N PHE A 434 4.80 30.82 -8.26
CA PHE A 434 4.88 30.44 -6.84
C PHE A 434 3.50 30.06 -6.26
N TRP A 435 2.48 30.91 -6.42
CA TRP A 435 1.14 30.61 -5.92
C TRP A 435 0.49 29.40 -6.61
N CYS A 436 0.68 29.26 -7.93
CA CYS A 436 0.23 28.08 -8.66
C CYS A 436 0.91 26.80 -8.14
N SER A 437 2.19 26.86 -7.78
CA SER A 437 2.90 25.70 -7.21
C SER A 437 2.36 25.31 -5.82
N ILE A 438 1.96 26.27 -5.00
CA ILE A 438 1.30 26.01 -3.71
C ILE A 438 -0.05 25.34 -3.92
N ILE A 439 -0.90 25.89 -4.79
CA ILE A 439 -2.23 25.33 -5.07
C ILE A 439 -2.09 23.91 -5.63
N LEU A 440 -1.18 23.70 -6.58
CA LEU A 440 -0.93 22.37 -7.12
C LEU A 440 -0.48 21.39 -6.03
N SER A 441 0.38 21.83 -5.11
CA SER A 441 0.80 20.99 -3.98
C SER A 441 -0.38 20.62 -3.07
N CYS A 442 -1.29 21.56 -2.77
CA CYS A 442 -2.47 21.30 -1.95
C CYS A 442 -3.51 20.42 -2.65
N LEU A 443 -3.67 20.56 -3.98
CA LEU A 443 -4.56 19.70 -4.78
C LEU A 443 -4.01 18.28 -4.92
N LEU A 444 -2.69 18.11 -4.96
CA LEU A 444 -2.07 16.79 -4.98
C LEU A 444 -2.14 16.13 -3.61
N LYS A 445 -1.83 16.86 -2.53
CA LYS A 445 -1.98 16.34 -1.17
C LYS A 445 -2.15 17.49 -0.17
N LEU A 446 -3.32 17.59 0.46
CA LEU A 446 -3.72 18.78 1.20
C LEU A 446 -2.89 19.03 2.46
N ASP A 447 -2.69 18.01 3.29
CA ASP A 447 -1.99 18.12 4.57
C ASP A 447 -0.52 18.56 4.39
N MET A 448 0.19 17.92 3.48
CA MET A 448 1.59 18.23 3.16
C MET A 448 1.71 19.55 2.39
N GLY A 449 0.79 19.81 1.47
CA GLY A 449 0.69 21.07 0.75
C GLY A 449 0.47 22.27 1.68
N PHE A 450 -0.34 22.10 2.73
CA PHE A 450 -0.58 23.14 3.73
C PHE A 450 0.70 23.45 4.54
N ALA A 451 1.39 22.44 5.07
CA ALA A 451 2.64 22.66 5.79
C ALA A 451 3.72 23.33 4.91
N LEU A 452 3.80 22.95 3.63
CA LEU A 452 4.70 23.55 2.65
C LEU A 452 4.30 25.01 2.29
N ALA A 453 3.01 25.29 2.17
CA ALA A 453 2.51 26.64 1.90
C ALA A 453 2.85 27.59 3.06
N PHE A 454 2.51 27.20 4.30
CA PHE A 454 2.76 28.02 5.48
C PHE A 454 4.26 28.22 5.73
N SER A 455 5.08 27.18 5.61
CA SER A 455 6.53 27.31 5.74
C SER A 455 7.11 28.30 4.71
N SER A 456 6.69 28.21 3.46
CA SER A 456 7.11 29.12 2.39
C SER A 456 6.66 30.56 2.62
N ILE A 457 5.44 30.77 3.14
CA ILE A 457 4.92 32.10 3.50
C ILE A 457 5.68 32.68 4.70
N ILE A 458 6.00 31.87 5.72
CA ILE A 458 6.80 32.30 6.86
C ILE A 458 8.21 32.71 6.41
N VAL A 459 8.84 31.94 5.51
CA VAL A 459 10.13 32.32 4.92
C VAL A 459 10.03 33.63 4.15
N TRP A 460 8.95 33.87 3.39
CA TRP A 460 8.71 35.18 2.78
C TRP A 460 8.56 36.30 3.80
N GLY A 461 7.88 36.06 4.92
CA GLY A 461 7.78 37.00 6.03
C GLY A 461 9.14 37.34 6.60
N ILE A 462 10.01 36.34 6.79
CA ILE A 462 11.41 36.53 7.19
C ILE A 462 12.14 37.39 6.16
N VAL A 463 12.11 37.02 4.86
CA VAL A 463 12.75 37.79 3.78
C VAL A 463 12.32 39.26 3.81
N TRP A 464 11.02 39.53 3.95
CA TRP A 464 10.50 40.90 3.96
C TRP A 464 10.95 41.71 5.18
N LEU A 465 10.95 41.12 6.38
CA LEU A 465 11.38 41.82 7.61
C LEU A 465 12.80 42.40 7.48
N PHE A 466 13.65 41.74 6.68
CA PHE A 466 15.05 42.12 6.51
C PHE A 466 15.32 42.95 5.24
N GLU A 467 14.76 42.58 4.09
CA GLU A 467 14.97 43.35 2.86
C GLU A 467 14.11 44.62 2.81
N ARG A 468 13.00 44.68 3.55
CA ARG A 468 12.04 45.80 3.61
C ARG A 468 11.50 46.25 2.24
N GLU A 469 11.48 45.36 1.25
CA GLU A 469 10.99 45.66 -0.09
C GLU A 469 9.47 45.57 -0.21
N ASN A 470 8.77 46.67 0.03
CA ASN A 470 7.30 46.73 -0.04
C ASN A 470 6.73 46.44 -1.44
N ILE A 471 7.49 46.71 -2.51
CA ILE A 471 7.06 46.44 -3.89
C ILE A 471 6.85 44.93 -4.12
N LEU A 472 7.72 44.09 -3.58
CA LEU A 472 7.65 42.65 -3.74
C LEU A 472 6.43 42.06 -2.99
N ILE A 473 6.14 42.53 -1.78
CA ILE A 473 4.93 42.14 -1.04
C ILE A 473 3.66 42.50 -1.79
N LYS A 474 3.59 43.73 -2.32
CA LYS A 474 2.41 44.14 -3.11
C LYS A 474 2.21 43.22 -4.31
N ARG A 475 3.28 42.82 -4.99
CA ARG A 475 3.24 41.86 -6.11
C ARG A 475 2.80 40.47 -5.65
N LEU A 476 3.32 39.96 -4.53
CA LEU A 476 2.92 38.68 -3.94
C LEU A 476 1.42 38.68 -3.60
N PHE A 477 0.92 39.73 -2.94
CA PHE A 477 -0.50 39.84 -2.57
C PHE A 477 -1.42 39.94 -3.79
N LEU A 478 -1.11 40.81 -4.75
CA LEU A 478 -1.94 40.97 -5.95
C LEU A 478 -1.94 39.71 -6.83
N SER A 479 -0.79 39.05 -6.96
CA SER A 479 -0.72 37.76 -7.66
C SER A 479 -1.49 36.66 -6.93
N PHE A 480 -1.43 36.60 -5.60
CA PHE A 480 -2.25 35.69 -4.80
C PHE A 480 -3.73 35.88 -5.09
N MET A 481 -4.22 37.12 -5.00
CA MET A 481 -5.62 37.44 -5.31
C MET A 481 -6.01 37.01 -6.73
N SER A 482 -5.13 37.25 -7.72
CA SER A 482 -5.42 36.85 -9.11
C SER A 482 -5.54 35.34 -9.28
N VAL A 483 -4.67 34.56 -8.64
CA VAL A 483 -4.66 33.10 -8.74
C VAL A 483 -5.85 32.51 -7.99
N VAL A 484 -6.16 33.00 -6.79
CA VAL A 484 -7.30 32.55 -5.99
C VAL A 484 -8.63 32.87 -6.66
N LEU A 485 -8.80 34.11 -7.16
CA LEU A 485 -10.02 34.49 -7.89
C LEU A 485 -10.20 33.63 -9.15
N GLY A 486 -9.12 33.40 -9.91
CA GLY A 486 -9.16 32.48 -11.05
C GLY A 486 -9.58 31.06 -10.66
N GLY A 487 -9.02 30.53 -9.58
CA GLY A 487 -9.38 29.19 -9.06
C GLY A 487 -10.84 29.11 -8.60
N ILE A 488 -11.35 30.12 -7.90
CA ILE A 488 -12.75 30.19 -7.46
C ILE A 488 -13.70 30.25 -8.66
N LEU A 489 -13.38 31.05 -9.69
CA LEU A 489 -14.21 31.13 -10.89
C LEU A 489 -14.27 29.80 -11.64
N VAL A 490 -13.14 29.10 -11.76
CA VAL A 490 -13.08 27.75 -12.35
C VAL A 490 -13.92 26.76 -11.53
N TYR A 491 -13.76 26.76 -10.20
CA TYR A 491 -14.54 25.91 -9.30
C TYR A 491 -16.05 26.14 -9.43
N ILE A 492 -16.49 27.40 -9.34
CA ILE A 492 -17.90 27.78 -9.49
C ILE A 492 -18.42 27.35 -10.87
N GLY A 493 -17.65 27.63 -11.93
CA GLY A 493 -18.01 27.24 -13.29
C GLY A 493 -18.24 25.73 -13.42
N ILE A 494 -17.33 24.91 -12.89
CA ILE A 494 -17.46 23.44 -12.92
C ILE A 494 -18.67 22.98 -12.10
N CYS A 495 -18.87 23.51 -10.89
CA CYS A 495 -20.01 23.16 -10.06
C CYS A 495 -21.35 23.48 -10.75
N LEU A 496 -21.47 24.66 -11.38
CA LEU A 496 -22.66 25.03 -12.13
C LEU A 496 -22.89 24.11 -13.34
N MET A 497 -21.83 23.76 -14.08
CA MET A 497 -21.92 22.81 -15.20
C MET A 497 -22.40 21.41 -14.77
N LYS A 498 -22.12 21.02 -13.52
CA LYS A 498 -22.51 19.74 -12.94
C LYS A 498 -23.80 19.78 -12.10
N ASN A 499 -24.51 20.92 -12.07
CA ASN A 499 -25.70 21.13 -11.23
C ASN A 499 -25.45 20.87 -9.73
N ILE A 500 -24.26 21.23 -9.24
CA ILE A 500 -23.85 21.10 -7.84
C ILE A 500 -23.81 22.49 -7.21
N SER A 501 -24.36 22.65 -6.01
CA SER A 501 -24.23 23.90 -5.25
C SER A 501 -22.76 24.12 -4.84
N PRO A 502 -22.08 25.18 -5.33
CA PRO A 502 -20.68 25.41 -5.01
C PRO A 502 -20.45 25.62 -3.51
N ILE A 503 -21.39 26.29 -2.83
CA ILE A 503 -21.29 26.60 -1.40
C ILE A 503 -21.45 25.33 -0.56
N LEU A 504 -22.46 24.51 -0.85
CA LEU A 504 -22.67 23.27 -0.10
C LEU A 504 -21.51 22.29 -0.31
N ARG A 505 -21.01 22.17 -1.54
CA ARG A 505 -19.89 21.28 -1.85
C ARG A 505 -18.61 21.71 -1.15
N ILE A 506 -18.25 22.99 -1.15
CA ILE A 506 -17.04 23.44 -0.46
C ILE A 506 -17.17 23.27 1.06
N MET A 507 -18.36 23.46 1.62
CA MET A 507 -18.61 23.21 3.05
C MET A 507 -18.46 21.73 3.41
N GLU A 508 -19.01 20.83 2.59
CA GLU A 508 -18.83 19.38 2.74
C GLU A 508 -17.34 18.98 2.63
N PHE A 509 -16.65 19.47 1.59
CA PHE A 509 -15.21 19.26 1.42
C PHE A 509 -14.40 19.73 2.65
N LEU A 510 -14.62 20.95 3.12
CA LEU A 510 -13.88 21.49 4.27
C LEU A 510 -14.14 20.70 5.55
N LYS A 511 -15.38 20.22 5.77
CA LYS A 511 -15.71 19.40 6.94
C LYS A 511 -15.07 18.01 6.87
N LEU A 512 -14.97 17.43 5.68
CA LEU A 512 -14.24 16.18 5.47
C LEU A 512 -12.73 16.37 5.68
N CYS A 513 -12.14 17.45 5.20
CA CYS A 513 -10.72 17.76 5.46
C CYS A 513 -10.42 17.99 6.95
N GLN A 514 -11.42 18.32 7.77
CA GLN A 514 -11.29 18.50 9.23
C GLN A 514 -11.47 17.18 10.02
N SER A 515 -11.57 16.03 9.34
CA SER A 515 -11.84 14.74 9.98
C SER A 515 -10.72 14.26 10.91
N ASN A 516 -9.58 14.94 11.04
CA ASN A 516 -8.46 14.51 11.90
C ASN A 516 -8.89 14.18 13.33
N ILE A 517 -9.89 14.87 13.87
CA ILE A 517 -10.45 14.61 15.20
C ILE A 517 -11.08 13.21 15.28
N ASN A 518 -11.72 12.74 14.21
CA ASN A 518 -12.26 11.38 14.14
C ASN A 518 -11.18 10.32 14.30
N TRP A 519 -10.00 10.55 13.73
CA TRP A 519 -8.93 9.56 13.65
C TRP A 519 -8.00 9.59 14.86
N GLY A 520 -8.14 10.60 15.73
CA GLY A 520 -7.24 10.83 16.84
C GLY A 520 -7.23 9.71 17.87
N TYR A 521 -6.05 9.32 18.33
CA TYR A 521 -5.91 8.42 19.48
C TYR A 521 -5.99 9.19 20.80
N SER A 522 -6.42 8.51 21.86
CA SER A 522 -6.40 9.04 23.24
C SER A 522 -4.98 9.22 23.80
N SER A 523 -4.02 8.46 23.27
CA SER A 523 -2.59 8.58 23.57
C SER A 523 -1.81 8.81 22.28
N ILE A 524 -0.61 9.41 22.38
CA ILE A 524 0.32 9.59 21.27
C ILE A 524 1.49 8.60 21.30
N GLY A 525 1.48 7.66 22.25
CA GLY A 525 2.47 6.59 22.43
C GLY A 525 2.67 6.24 23.90
N ASP A 526 3.53 5.27 24.19
CA ASP A 526 3.88 4.94 25.58
C ASP A 526 4.87 5.97 26.15
N SER A 527 4.39 6.79 27.09
CA SER A 527 5.16 7.83 27.77
C SER A 527 6.33 7.32 28.59
N GLN A 528 6.39 6.02 28.90
CA GLN A 528 7.52 5.40 29.61
C GLN A 528 8.69 5.08 28.68
N THR A 529 8.49 5.14 27.37
CA THR A 529 9.54 4.81 26.40
C THR A 529 10.48 5.98 26.11
N ILE A 530 11.75 5.66 25.84
CA ILE A 530 12.72 6.64 25.35
C ILE A 530 12.27 7.25 24.01
N ALA A 531 11.61 6.46 23.16
CA ALA A 531 11.09 6.89 21.87
C ALA A 531 10.12 8.07 22.00
N PHE A 532 9.20 8.00 22.98
CA PHE A 532 8.25 9.07 23.25
C PHE A 532 8.94 10.39 23.61
N THR A 533 9.88 10.34 24.55
CA THR A 533 10.63 11.53 24.97
C THR A 533 11.43 12.14 23.81
N ILE A 534 12.11 11.30 23.03
CA ILE A 534 12.94 11.77 21.91
C ILE A 534 12.07 12.41 20.81
N CYS A 535 11.00 11.73 20.40
CA CYS A 535 10.20 12.16 19.26
C CYS A 535 9.34 13.39 19.56
N TYR A 536 8.71 13.46 20.74
CA TYR A 536 7.76 14.53 21.05
C TYR A 536 8.38 15.75 21.76
N PHE A 537 9.57 15.62 22.36
CA PHE A 537 10.20 16.72 23.08
C PHE A 537 11.58 17.07 22.54
N VAL A 538 12.51 16.11 22.49
CA VAL A 538 13.91 16.41 22.15
C VAL A 538 14.05 16.90 20.70
N ILE A 539 13.50 16.16 19.73
CA ILE A 539 13.62 16.50 18.30
C ILE A 539 12.95 17.85 17.97
N PRO A 540 11.69 18.12 18.38
CA PRO A 540 11.04 19.40 18.10
C PRO A 540 11.79 20.59 18.69
N ILE A 541 12.30 20.47 19.92
CA ILE A 541 13.11 21.53 20.56
C ILE A 541 14.40 21.76 19.78
N ILE A 542 15.13 20.70 19.41
CA ILE A 542 16.36 20.82 18.60
C ILE A 542 16.05 21.52 17.27
N ASN A 543 14.98 21.13 16.58
CA ASN A 543 14.60 21.75 15.31
C ASN A 543 14.31 23.24 15.47
N MET A 544 13.52 23.62 16.47
CA MET A 544 13.20 25.03 16.71
C MET A 544 14.45 25.85 17.06
N VAL A 545 15.33 25.33 17.92
CA VAL A 545 16.61 25.97 18.26
C VAL A 545 17.48 26.14 17.01
N LEU A 546 17.54 25.15 16.13
CA LEU A 546 18.32 25.22 14.89
C LEU A 546 17.73 26.21 13.89
N VAL A 547 16.40 26.30 13.75
CA VAL A 547 15.74 27.32 12.92
C VAL A 547 16.08 28.72 13.44
N LEU A 548 15.93 28.95 14.76
CA LEU A 548 16.28 30.22 15.39
C LEU A 548 17.77 30.55 15.25
N TYR A 549 18.65 29.55 15.38
CA TYR A 549 20.09 29.72 15.18
C TYR A 549 20.42 30.11 13.73
N LEU A 550 19.77 29.51 12.73
CA LEU A 550 19.98 29.87 11.32
C LEU A 550 19.59 31.32 11.04
N ILE A 551 18.45 31.75 11.58
CA ILE A 551 17.97 33.13 11.50
C ILE A 551 18.98 34.06 12.20
N TYR A 552 19.35 33.78 13.44
CA TYR A 552 20.30 34.59 14.20
C TYR A 552 21.66 34.71 13.49
N LYS A 553 22.24 33.59 13.07
CA LYS A 553 23.59 33.58 12.52
C LYS A 553 23.71 34.27 11.17
N ASN A 554 22.84 33.91 10.21
CA ASN A 554 23.01 34.36 8.83
C ASN A 554 22.28 35.68 8.57
N ILE A 555 21.28 36.00 9.38
CA ILE A 555 20.45 37.17 9.14
C ILE A 555 20.79 38.27 10.14
N LEU A 556 20.76 37.97 11.44
CA LEU A 556 21.03 38.99 12.48
C LEU A 556 22.51 39.31 12.64
N LYS A 557 23.40 38.31 12.54
CA LYS A 557 24.82 38.48 12.86
C LYS A 557 25.70 38.80 11.65
N SER A 558 25.51 38.14 10.51
CA SER A 558 26.36 38.37 9.33
C SER A 558 25.84 39.44 8.37
N HIS A 559 24.57 39.85 8.49
CA HIS A 559 23.89 40.76 7.55
C HIS A 559 24.04 40.33 6.08
N ASP A 560 24.21 39.03 5.85
CA ASP A 560 24.30 38.48 4.50
C ASP A 560 22.89 38.39 3.90
N TYR A 561 22.80 38.62 2.59
CA TYR A 561 21.60 38.29 1.84
C TYR A 561 21.29 36.80 1.98
N LEU A 562 20.00 36.47 2.10
CA LEU A 562 19.52 35.10 2.11
C LEU A 562 19.86 34.45 0.76
N ASN A 563 20.90 33.61 0.75
CA ASN A 563 21.25 32.82 -0.42
C ASN A 563 20.32 31.59 -0.56
N ASP A 564 20.33 30.97 -1.73
CA ASP A 564 19.50 29.79 -2.03
C ASP A 564 19.59 28.70 -0.96
N LYS A 565 20.78 28.44 -0.42
CA LYS A 565 20.99 27.36 0.56
C LYS A 565 20.26 27.63 1.86
N ILE A 566 20.31 28.85 2.36
CA ILE A 566 19.65 29.24 3.60
C ILE A 566 18.13 29.15 3.43
N ILE A 567 17.60 29.65 2.30
CA ILE A 567 16.16 29.60 2.01
C ILE A 567 15.67 28.14 1.98
N ILE A 568 16.37 27.26 1.25
CA ILE A 568 16.02 25.82 1.17
C ILE A 568 15.97 25.19 2.57
N VAL A 569 17.00 25.42 3.38
CA VAL A 569 17.10 24.83 4.72
C VAL A 569 16.08 25.40 5.69
N LEU A 570 15.77 26.70 5.60
CA LEU A 570 14.71 27.32 6.42
C LEU A 570 13.33 26.74 6.10
N VAL A 571 13.01 26.53 4.82
CA VAL A 571 11.73 25.91 4.44
C VAL A 571 11.63 24.51 5.06
N PHE A 572 12.64 23.65 4.88
CA PHE A 572 12.62 22.30 5.48
C PHE A 572 12.59 22.33 7.01
N GLY A 573 13.28 23.27 7.67
CA GLY A 573 13.26 23.42 9.13
C GLY A 573 11.92 23.90 9.68
N ILE A 574 11.20 24.75 8.96
CA ILE A 574 9.87 25.20 9.37
C ILE A 574 8.82 24.10 9.10
N ILE A 575 8.97 23.32 8.02
CA ILE A 575 8.10 22.16 7.76
C ILE A 575 8.15 21.15 8.91
N SER A 576 9.34 20.86 9.47
CA SER A 576 9.45 19.89 10.56
C SER A 576 8.69 20.32 11.82
N VAL A 577 8.53 21.63 12.04
CA VAL A 577 7.74 22.18 13.15
C VAL A 577 6.24 22.18 12.83
N LEU A 578 5.84 22.64 11.64
CA LEU A 578 4.41 22.75 11.28
C LEU A 578 3.73 21.39 11.11
N ASN A 579 4.44 20.42 10.53
CA ASN A 579 3.90 19.08 10.29
C ASN A 579 3.82 18.22 11.57
N PHE A 580 4.48 18.62 12.65
CA PHE A 580 4.47 17.93 13.94
C PHE A 580 3.06 17.68 14.47
N SER A 581 2.14 18.61 14.20
CA SER A 581 0.71 18.50 14.57
C SER A 581 0.03 17.24 14.02
N ARG A 582 0.48 16.70 12.89
CA ARG A 582 -0.05 15.44 12.35
C ARG A 582 0.28 14.27 13.28
N GLY A 583 1.54 14.18 13.71
CA GLY A 583 2.05 13.10 14.54
C GLY A 583 1.57 13.09 16.00
N ILE A 584 0.86 14.14 16.45
CA ILE A 584 0.19 14.16 17.78
C ILE A 584 -1.28 13.77 17.72
N VAL A 585 -1.86 13.59 16.52
CA VAL A 585 -3.26 13.19 16.36
C VAL A 585 -3.35 11.75 15.86
N ARG A 586 -2.79 11.47 14.66
CA ARG A 586 -2.80 10.16 13.98
C ARG A 586 -1.41 9.89 13.40
N HIS A 587 -1.06 8.63 13.16
CA HIS A 587 0.30 8.27 12.75
C HIS A 587 1.33 8.76 13.78
N SER A 588 0.98 8.50 15.03
CA SER A 588 1.80 8.74 16.22
C SER A 588 2.61 7.46 16.52
N LEU A 589 3.34 7.47 17.64
CA LEU A 589 4.02 6.27 18.15
C LEU A 589 3.04 5.15 18.55
N VAL A 590 1.73 5.42 18.68
CA VAL A 590 0.71 4.36 18.86
C VAL A 590 0.71 3.39 17.66
N GLU A 591 0.90 3.91 16.45
CA GLU A 591 1.01 3.11 15.23
C GLU A 591 2.45 2.61 14.98
N ASN A 592 3.38 2.82 15.92
CA ASN A 592 4.82 2.62 15.72
C ASN A 592 5.38 3.44 14.54
N THR A 593 4.87 4.66 14.33
CA THR A 593 5.34 5.53 13.24
C THR A 593 6.00 6.81 13.77
N THR A 594 7.11 7.21 13.15
CA THR A 594 7.81 8.49 13.44
C THR A 594 7.84 9.44 12.25
N ILE A 595 7.37 8.99 11.08
CA ILE A 595 7.49 9.71 9.82
C ILE A 595 6.83 11.10 9.88
N HIS A 596 5.63 11.20 10.46
CA HIS A 596 4.91 12.48 10.58
C HIS A 596 5.43 13.37 11.71
N VAL A 597 5.86 12.76 12.82
CA VAL A 597 6.42 13.47 14.00
C VAL A 597 7.75 14.13 13.63
N VAL A 598 8.62 13.39 12.96
CA VAL A 598 9.99 13.83 12.66
C VAL A 598 10.09 14.46 11.28
N SER A 599 9.22 14.09 10.33
CA SER A 599 9.05 14.78 9.05
C SER A 599 10.39 15.04 8.35
N THR A 600 10.72 16.29 8.03
CA THR A 600 11.93 16.72 7.32
C THR A 600 13.19 16.84 8.18
N THR A 601 13.15 16.41 9.45
CA THR A 601 14.23 16.65 10.44
C THR A 601 15.59 16.10 10.02
N SER A 602 15.66 14.85 9.55
CA SER A 602 16.90 14.20 9.11
C SER A 602 17.62 15.09 8.09
N LEU A 603 16.93 15.33 6.97
CA LEU A 603 17.44 16.15 5.89
C LEU A 603 17.80 17.58 6.34
N PHE A 604 16.95 18.20 7.16
CA PHE A 604 17.16 19.54 7.70
C PHE A 604 18.45 19.65 8.52
N ILE A 605 18.64 18.77 9.50
CA ILE A 605 19.82 18.77 10.37
C ILE A 605 21.07 18.44 9.55
N SER A 606 21.00 17.44 8.66
CA SER A 606 22.12 17.06 7.80
C SER A 606 22.54 18.18 6.86
N MET A 607 21.59 18.93 6.30
CA MET A 607 21.89 20.14 5.51
C MET A 607 22.59 21.23 6.33
N ILE A 608 22.15 21.48 7.58
CA ILE A 608 22.84 22.42 8.48
C ILE A 608 24.29 21.99 8.73
N ILE A 609 24.50 20.70 9.02
CA ILE A 609 25.84 20.14 9.24
C ILE A 609 26.70 20.31 7.99
N PHE A 610 26.14 20.05 6.79
CA PHE A 610 26.85 20.28 5.53
C PHE A 610 27.29 21.75 5.34
N MET A 611 26.41 22.71 5.66
CA MET A 611 26.71 24.13 5.51
C MET A 611 27.89 24.57 6.38
N TYR A 612 27.93 24.12 7.64
CA TYR A 612 28.90 24.59 8.63
C TYR A 612 30.11 23.67 8.84
N ALA A 613 30.12 22.46 8.28
CA ALA A 613 31.27 21.57 8.34
C ALA A 613 32.50 22.22 7.68
N LYS A 614 33.64 22.29 8.40
CA LYS A 614 34.87 22.91 7.90
C LYS A 614 35.61 22.02 6.89
N ARG A 615 35.50 20.70 7.01
CA ARG A 615 36.14 19.69 6.14
C ARG A 615 35.19 18.54 5.88
N GLN A 616 35.38 17.81 4.78
CA GLN A 616 34.63 16.60 4.42
C GLN A 616 33.10 16.77 4.48
N LYS A 617 32.59 17.91 3.97
CA LYS A 617 31.16 18.29 4.07
C LYS A 617 30.19 17.18 3.64
N VAL A 618 30.48 16.50 2.52
CA VAL A 618 29.65 15.41 2.00
C VAL A 618 29.60 14.23 2.96
N LEU A 619 30.74 13.84 3.54
CA LEU A 619 30.78 12.75 4.52
C LEU A 619 29.99 13.13 5.78
N SER A 620 30.14 14.37 6.27
CA SER A 620 29.37 14.85 7.43
C SER A 620 27.86 14.83 7.17
N PHE A 621 27.43 15.22 5.97
CA PHE A 621 26.04 15.10 5.54
C PHE A 621 25.56 13.65 5.58
N ILE A 622 26.27 12.74 4.91
CA ILE A 622 25.85 11.32 4.83
C ILE A 622 25.84 10.66 6.21
N VAL A 623 26.88 10.87 7.02
CA VAL A 623 26.97 10.26 8.35
C VAL A 623 25.84 10.76 9.24
N SER A 624 25.55 12.06 9.23
CA SER A 624 24.42 12.58 10.02
C SER A 624 23.09 12.01 9.53
N GLU A 625 22.86 11.97 8.22
CA GLU A 625 21.61 11.47 7.64
C GLU A 625 21.40 9.99 8.02
N VAL A 626 22.43 9.16 7.85
CA VAL A 626 22.39 7.73 8.19
C VAL A 626 22.18 7.51 9.68
N VAL A 627 22.85 8.29 10.54
CA VAL A 627 22.66 8.20 12.00
C VAL A 627 21.22 8.55 12.38
N PHE A 628 20.64 9.59 11.79
CA PHE A 628 19.24 9.93 12.04
C PHE A 628 18.30 8.85 11.53
N MET A 629 18.48 8.36 10.30
CA MET A 629 17.65 7.26 9.77
C MET A 629 17.73 6.00 10.64
N ILE A 630 18.91 5.63 11.13
CA ILE A 630 19.09 4.49 12.05
C ILE A 630 18.39 4.77 13.38
N LEU A 631 18.64 5.94 13.98
CA LEU A 631 18.04 6.31 15.25
C LEU A 631 16.51 6.26 15.15
N LEU A 632 15.93 6.87 14.11
CA LEU A 632 14.49 6.88 13.88
C LEU A 632 13.92 5.48 13.62
N GLY A 633 14.61 4.66 12.85
CA GLY A 633 14.22 3.26 12.61
C GLY A 633 14.28 2.40 13.87
N MET A 634 15.28 2.61 14.73
CA MET A 634 15.39 1.92 16.03
C MET A 634 14.27 2.31 17.00
N LEU A 635 13.72 3.53 16.89
CA LEU A 635 12.62 3.98 17.74
C LEU A 635 11.26 3.38 17.34
N THR A 636 11.07 2.98 16.08
CA THR A 636 9.77 2.50 15.54
C THR A 636 9.71 1.01 15.27
N SER A 637 10.78 0.43 14.74
CA SER A 637 10.80 -0.95 14.27
C SER A 637 12.23 -1.47 14.37
N PRO A 638 12.67 -1.88 15.57
CA PRO A 638 14.05 -2.33 15.80
C PRO A 638 14.43 -3.56 14.95
N ASN A 639 13.45 -4.23 14.35
CA ASN A 639 13.66 -5.50 13.66
C ASN A 639 14.17 -5.35 12.23
N ASN A 640 14.02 -4.21 11.52
CA ASN A 640 14.36 -4.13 10.09
C ASN A 640 14.41 -2.69 9.52
N ILE A 641 15.57 -2.21 9.05
CA ILE A 641 15.72 -0.89 8.40
C ILE A 641 16.26 -1.11 6.97
N PHE A 642 15.41 -1.12 5.93
CA PHE A 642 15.80 -1.49 4.55
C PHE A 642 15.72 -0.36 3.50
N PRO A 643 16.47 0.75 3.66
CA PRO A 643 16.47 1.80 2.67
C PRO A 643 17.36 1.38 1.49
N LYS A 644 16.75 1.10 0.33
CA LYS A 644 17.45 0.73 -0.90
C LYS A 644 17.62 1.93 -1.84
N PRO A 645 18.80 2.16 -2.42
CA PRO A 645 18.99 3.18 -3.45
C PRO A 645 18.14 2.88 -4.70
N ILE A 646 17.72 3.91 -5.42
CA ILE A 646 16.87 3.73 -6.62
C ILE A 646 17.55 2.91 -7.73
N ILE A 647 18.89 2.95 -7.77
CA ILE A 647 19.66 2.14 -8.72
C ILE A 647 19.52 0.63 -8.48
N ASP A 648 19.22 0.19 -7.24
CA ASP A 648 18.92 -1.22 -6.96
C ASP A 648 17.70 -1.67 -7.76
N GLY A 649 16.61 -0.90 -7.69
CA GLY A 649 15.38 -1.20 -8.43
C GLY A 649 15.60 -1.23 -9.94
N ALA A 650 16.35 -0.27 -10.47
CA ALA A 650 16.67 -0.23 -11.90
C ALA A 650 17.51 -1.44 -12.33
N LEU A 651 18.60 -1.75 -11.61
CA LEU A 651 19.48 -2.87 -11.93
C LEU A 651 18.75 -4.22 -11.76
N SER A 652 17.92 -4.37 -10.73
CA SER A 652 17.10 -5.58 -10.55
C SER A 652 16.16 -5.80 -11.72
N LYS A 653 15.47 -4.76 -12.20
CA LYS A 653 14.59 -4.88 -13.38
C LYS A 653 15.37 -5.15 -14.67
N PHE A 654 16.56 -4.57 -14.82
CA PHE A 654 17.45 -4.88 -15.94
C PHE A 654 17.95 -6.33 -15.94
N LEU A 655 18.32 -6.86 -14.78
CA LEU A 655 18.75 -8.26 -14.66
C LEU A 655 17.57 -9.21 -14.87
N ALA A 656 16.35 -8.78 -14.54
CA ALA A 656 15.11 -9.52 -14.77
C ALA A 656 14.39 -9.11 -16.07
N PHE A 657 15.15 -8.70 -17.12
CA PHE A 657 14.57 -8.22 -18.39
C PHE A 657 13.60 -9.20 -19.04
N GLU A 658 13.71 -10.50 -18.75
CA GLU A 658 12.75 -11.51 -19.21
C GLU A 658 11.30 -11.19 -18.83
N SER A 659 11.07 -10.68 -17.61
CA SER A 659 9.72 -10.28 -17.18
C SER A 659 9.15 -9.07 -17.94
N TYR A 660 10.01 -8.32 -18.64
CA TYR A 660 9.65 -7.13 -19.41
C TYR A 660 9.67 -7.38 -20.93
N LYS A 661 10.37 -8.43 -21.40
CA LYS A 661 10.40 -8.84 -22.82
C LYS A 661 9.13 -9.56 -23.26
N THR A 662 8.33 -10.07 -22.33
CA THR A 662 7.10 -10.82 -22.61
C THR A 662 6.18 -10.01 -23.52
N VAL A 663 5.78 -10.62 -24.63
CA VAL A 663 4.78 -10.14 -25.57
C VAL A 663 3.63 -11.13 -25.61
N ALA A 664 2.47 -10.65 -26.06
CA ALA A 664 1.32 -11.51 -26.32
C ALA A 664 0.85 -11.26 -27.76
N ASP A 665 0.49 -12.35 -28.42
CA ASP A 665 -0.12 -12.42 -29.76
C ASP A 665 -1.61 -12.08 -29.76
N ARG A 666 -2.19 -11.91 -28.56
CA ARG A 666 -3.55 -11.47 -28.31
C ARG A 666 -3.57 -10.39 -27.23
N LYS A 667 -4.69 -9.66 -27.14
CA LYS A 667 -4.91 -8.71 -26.04
C LYS A 667 -4.93 -9.49 -24.72
N VAL A 668 -4.20 -9.01 -23.73
CA VAL A 668 -4.15 -9.61 -22.39
C VAL A 668 -4.65 -8.63 -21.35
N ASP A 669 -5.23 -9.12 -20.26
CA ASP A 669 -5.61 -8.27 -19.13
C ASP A 669 -4.37 -7.82 -18.37
N ARG A 670 -4.14 -6.51 -18.28
CA ARG A 670 -2.97 -5.96 -17.56
C ARG A 670 -3.04 -6.27 -16.06
N VAL A 671 -4.23 -6.51 -15.54
CA VAL A 671 -4.51 -6.85 -14.14
C VAL A 671 -5.25 -8.18 -14.04
N ILE A 672 -4.70 -9.08 -13.24
CA ILE A 672 -5.33 -10.33 -12.86
C ILE A 672 -5.65 -10.23 -11.36
N ILE A 673 -6.93 -10.32 -11.00
CA ILE A 673 -7.34 -10.26 -9.59
C ILE A 673 -7.05 -11.60 -8.91
N SER A 674 -6.55 -11.56 -7.67
CA SER A 674 -6.32 -12.75 -6.84
C SER A 674 -7.63 -13.50 -6.55
N ASP A 675 -7.52 -14.80 -6.30
CA ASP A 675 -8.70 -15.61 -5.98
C ASP A 675 -9.31 -15.24 -4.62
N ASP A 676 -8.51 -14.75 -3.68
CA ASP A 676 -8.99 -14.22 -2.39
C ASP A 676 -9.96 -13.05 -2.57
N MET A 677 -9.64 -12.10 -3.46
CA MET A 677 -10.52 -10.97 -3.73
C MET A 677 -11.76 -11.42 -4.50
N LYS A 678 -11.60 -12.28 -5.51
CA LYS A 678 -12.72 -12.85 -6.29
C LYS A 678 -13.74 -13.55 -5.41
N GLN A 679 -13.25 -14.30 -4.42
CA GLN A 679 -14.06 -14.99 -3.42
C GLN A 679 -14.97 -14.06 -2.59
N VAL A 680 -14.68 -12.76 -2.53
CA VAL A 680 -15.49 -11.77 -1.81
C VAL A 680 -16.47 -11.07 -2.76
N TYR A 681 -15.99 -10.49 -3.87
CA TYR A 681 -16.84 -9.61 -4.68
C TYR A 681 -17.65 -10.35 -5.77
N ILE A 682 -17.20 -11.49 -6.29
CA ILE A 682 -17.93 -12.20 -7.37
C ILE A 682 -19.31 -12.67 -6.89
N PRO A 683 -19.45 -13.36 -5.73
CA PRO A 683 -20.77 -13.77 -5.25
C PRO A 683 -21.73 -12.59 -5.06
N LEU A 684 -21.22 -11.47 -4.54
CA LEU A 684 -22.00 -10.24 -4.40
C LEU A 684 -22.40 -9.68 -5.77
N LYS A 685 -21.47 -9.59 -6.72
CA LYS A 685 -21.71 -9.09 -8.08
C LYS A 685 -22.83 -9.88 -8.76
N GLU A 686 -22.76 -11.20 -8.73
CA GLU A 686 -23.72 -12.06 -9.41
C GLU A 686 -25.14 -11.89 -8.85
N VAL A 687 -25.28 -11.79 -7.52
CA VAL A 687 -26.57 -11.52 -6.89
C VAL A 687 -27.10 -10.13 -7.28
N LEU A 688 -26.26 -9.10 -7.23
CA LEU A 688 -26.66 -7.74 -7.57
C LEU A 688 -27.02 -7.61 -9.05
N ASP A 689 -26.30 -8.27 -9.96
CA ASP A 689 -26.59 -8.27 -11.40
C ASP A 689 -27.90 -8.98 -11.72
N ALA A 690 -28.25 -10.01 -10.95
CA ALA A 690 -29.51 -10.74 -11.11
C ALA A 690 -30.72 -10.03 -10.51
N THR A 691 -30.53 -9.08 -9.59
CA THR A 691 -31.63 -8.47 -8.81
C THR A 691 -31.76 -6.96 -8.90
N LEU A 692 -30.72 -6.26 -9.36
CA LEU A 692 -30.73 -4.82 -9.57
C LEU A 692 -30.79 -4.46 -11.05
N ASN A 693 -31.60 -3.47 -11.38
CA ASN A 693 -31.58 -2.82 -12.68
C ASN A 693 -30.23 -2.10 -12.88
N LYS A 694 -29.89 -1.78 -14.14
CA LYS A 694 -28.60 -1.13 -14.46
C LYS A 694 -28.41 0.23 -13.81
N ASP A 695 -29.49 0.97 -13.60
CA ASP A 695 -29.50 2.28 -12.96
C ASP A 695 -29.66 2.19 -11.43
N GLU A 696 -30.01 1.02 -10.88
CA GLU A 696 -30.07 0.78 -9.45
C GLU A 696 -28.67 0.53 -8.85
N THR A 697 -28.52 0.90 -7.58
CA THR A 697 -27.32 0.72 -6.76
C THR A 697 -27.69 0.32 -5.33
N TYR A 698 -26.73 0.32 -4.41
CA TYR A 698 -26.93 -0.01 -3.00
C TYR A 698 -26.23 1.02 -2.10
N ILE A 699 -26.45 0.94 -0.79
CA ILE A 699 -25.65 1.67 0.22
C ILE A 699 -24.64 0.72 0.83
N ASP A 700 -23.37 1.12 0.90
CA ASP A 700 -22.34 0.43 1.65
C ASP A 700 -22.25 0.96 3.09
N PHE A 701 -22.53 0.09 4.08
CA PHE A 701 -22.35 0.37 5.50
C PHE A 701 -21.20 -0.45 6.14
N THR A 702 -20.35 -1.04 5.29
CA THR A 702 -19.24 -1.93 5.67
C THR A 702 -17.86 -1.28 5.52
N ASN A 703 -17.78 0.01 5.16
CA ASN A 703 -16.53 0.69 4.82
C ASN A 703 -15.77 0.09 3.61
N GLN A 704 -16.35 -0.87 2.86
CA GLN A 704 -15.71 -1.54 1.72
C GLN A 704 -16.17 -0.92 0.38
N THR A 705 -16.09 0.40 0.26
CA THR A 705 -16.74 1.16 -0.83
C THR A 705 -16.16 0.84 -2.21
N PHE A 706 -14.94 0.29 -2.29
CA PHE A 706 -14.34 -0.20 -3.53
C PHE A 706 -15.18 -1.30 -4.20
N LEU A 707 -16.04 -1.99 -3.45
CA LEU A 707 -16.99 -2.96 -4.01
C LEU A 707 -17.89 -2.34 -5.09
N TYR A 708 -18.27 -1.06 -5.00
CA TYR A 708 -19.03 -0.40 -6.08
C TYR A 708 -18.31 -0.51 -7.43
N ALA A 709 -17.00 -0.27 -7.44
CA ALA A 709 -16.18 -0.36 -8.64
C ALA A 709 -16.11 -1.80 -9.17
N LEU A 710 -15.92 -2.79 -8.28
CA LEU A 710 -15.78 -4.20 -8.66
C LEU A 710 -17.09 -4.84 -9.14
N VAL A 711 -18.21 -4.47 -8.53
CA VAL A 711 -19.53 -4.97 -8.95
C VAL A 711 -20.11 -4.19 -10.13
N GLY A 712 -19.52 -3.03 -10.47
CA GLY A 712 -19.94 -2.19 -11.59
C GLY A 712 -21.19 -1.36 -11.28
N ARG A 713 -21.26 -0.76 -10.08
CA ARG A 713 -22.38 0.06 -9.61
C ARG A 713 -21.95 1.48 -9.30
N GLU A 714 -22.85 2.43 -9.55
CA GLU A 714 -22.60 3.85 -9.27
C GLU A 714 -22.64 4.07 -7.76
N LYS A 715 -21.60 4.70 -7.21
CA LYS A 715 -21.62 5.11 -5.81
C LYS A 715 -22.60 6.29 -5.62
N PRO A 716 -23.56 6.21 -4.67
CA PRO A 716 -24.60 7.21 -4.51
C PRO A 716 -24.16 8.50 -3.80
N VAL A 717 -22.94 8.56 -3.29
CA VAL A 717 -22.47 9.64 -2.41
C VAL A 717 -21.11 10.21 -2.84
N TYR A 718 -20.82 11.43 -2.40
CA TYR A 718 -19.59 12.15 -2.74
C TYR A 718 -18.31 11.46 -2.23
N ILE A 719 -18.35 10.85 -1.04
CA ILE A 719 -17.17 10.38 -0.31
C ILE A 719 -16.73 9.00 -0.79
N ASN A 720 -15.44 8.75 -1.02
CA ASN A 720 -14.97 7.46 -1.55
C ASN A 720 -14.79 6.37 -0.49
N GLN A 721 -14.59 6.70 0.78
CA GLN A 721 -14.60 5.73 1.88
C GLN A 721 -15.79 6.03 2.78
N SER A 722 -16.95 5.44 2.49
CA SER A 722 -18.17 5.62 3.29
C SER A 722 -18.55 4.34 4.02
N PRO A 723 -19.03 4.42 5.28
CA PRO A 723 -19.15 5.62 6.09
C PRO A 723 -17.82 6.12 6.71
N GLY A 724 -16.71 5.38 6.57
CA GLY A 724 -15.44 5.58 7.27
C GLY A 724 -14.85 7.01 7.35
N LEU A 725 -15.02 7.85 6.31
CA LEU A 725 -14.52 9.22 6.28
C LEU A 725 -15.52 10.28 6.79
N LEU A 726 -16.75 9.90 7.13
CA LEU A 726 -17.73 10.85 7.64
C LEU A 726 -17.29 11.41 9.00
N SER A 727 -17.33 12.74 9.14
CA SER A 727 -17.00 13.46 10.36
C SER A 727 -18.18 14.26 10.90
N GLY A 728 -18.68 13.82 12.06
CA GLY A 728 -19.81 14.42 12.76
C GLY A 728 -21.14 14.33 12.00
N GLU A 729 -22.15 14.99 12.55
CA GLU A 729 -23.52 14.94 12.03
C GLU A 729 -23.69 15.63 10.68
N TYR A 730 -22.98 16.74 10.45
CA TYR A 730 -23.11 17.50 9.20
C TYR A 730 -22.81 16.64 7.96
N THR A 731 -21.71 15.86 7.99
CA THR A 731 -21.34 15.01 6.86
C THR A 731 -22.28 13.81 6.72
N GLN A 732 -22.77 13.24 7.83
CA GLN A 732 -23.82 12.21 7.81
C GLN A 732 -25.13 12.75 7.21
N GLN A 733 -25.52 13.98 7.53
CA GLN A 733 -26.70 14.63 6.93
C GLN A 733 -26.50 14.83 5.42
N ARG A 734 -25.33 15.30 4.96
CA ARG A 734 -25.04 15.43 3.52
C ARG A 734 -25.09 14.07 2.81
N PHE A 735 -24.53 13.03 3.42
CA PHE A 735 -24.64 11.64 2.93
C PHE A 735 -26.11 11.23 2.78
N LEU A 736 -26.94 11.45 3.79
CA LEU A 736 -28.35 11.08 3.77
C LEU A 736 -29.17 11.90 2.77
N GLU A 737 -28.86 13.18 2.58
CA GLU A 737 -29.51 13.99 1.53
C GLU A 737 -29.22 13.43 0.14
N GLN A 738 -27.96 13.06 -0.15
CA GLN A 738 -27.55 12.45 -1.42
C GLN A 738 -28.27 11.10 -1.63
N VAL A 739 -28.30 10.24 -0.61
CA VAL A 739 -29.03 8.96 -0.63
C VAL A 739 -30.54 9.16 -0.86
N LYS A 740 -31.17 10.13 -0.19
CA LYS A 740 -32.61 10.40 -0.33
C LYS A 740 -32.99 10.86 -1.73
N VAL A 741 -32.14 11.66 -2.38
CA VAL A 741 -32.35 12.05 -3.80
C VAL A 741 -32.39 10.81 -4.71
N MET A 742 -31.66 9.75 -4.35
CA MET A 742 -31.59 8.50 -5.12
C MET A 742 -32.46 7.37 -4.53
N LYS A 743 -33.38 7.64 -3.59
CA LYS A 743 -34.08 6.61 -2.80
C LYS A 743 -34.67 5.47 -3.65
N HIS A 744 -35.34 5.79 -4.75
CA HIS A 744 -35.98 4.81 -5.64
C HIS A 744 -34.99 3.96 -6.45
N ARG A 745 -33.72 4.37 -6.53
CA ARG A 745 -32.63 3.64 -7.20
C ARG A 745 -31.80 2.80 -6.21
N ILE A 746 -32.14 2.80 -4.92
CA ILE A 746 -31.34 2.14 -3.86
C ILE A 746 -32.20 1.11 -3.11
N PRO A 747 -32.49 -0.05 -3.73
CA PRO A 747 -33.24 -1.12 -3.09
C PRO A 747 -32.48 -1.84 -1.98
N PHE A 748 -31.13 -1.83 -1.98
CA PHE A 748 -30.32 -2.59 -1.03
C PHE A 748 -29.36 -1.77 -0.18
N VAL A 749 -29.05 -2.30 1.00
CA VAL A 749 -27.98 -1.85 1.89
C VAL A 749 -27.11 -3.06 2.23
N LEU A 750 -25.79 -2.88 2.10
CA LEU A 750 -24.77 -3.84 2.49
C LEU A 750 -24.41 -3.62 3.96
N MET A 751 -24.71 -4.62 4.80
CA MET A 751 -24.47 -4.61 6.24
C MET A 751 -23.36 -5.61 6.61
N PRO A 752 -22.50 -5.29 7.59
CA PRO A 752 -21.41 -6.18 7.97
C PRO A 752 -21.93 -7.39 8.75
N ILE A 753 -21.41 -8.60 8.44
CA ILE A 753 -21.61 -9.81 9.26
C ILE A 753 -20.33 -10.16 10.00
N GLU A 754 -19.27 -10.39 9.22
CA GLU A 754 -17.94 -10.72 9.72
C GLU A 754 -17.07 -9.46 9.79
N ASN A 755 -16.10 -9.47 10.70
CA ASN A 755 -15.16 -8.37 10.81
C ASN A 755 -14.03 -8.51 9.78
N MET A 756 -14.37 -8.31 8.50
CA MET A 756 -13.36 -7.93 7.50
C MET A 756 -12.62 -6.67 7.98
N ASN A 757 -11.42 -6.41 7.45
CA ASN A 757 -10.60 -5.28 7.90
C ASN A 757 -11.40 -3.97 7.93
N LEU A 758 -11.56 -3.39 9.13
CA LEU A 758 -12.30 -2.16 9.42
C LEU A 758 -13.77 -2.16 8.97
N SER A 759 -14.39 -3.33 8.78
CA SER A 759 -15.71 -3.43 8.16
C SER A 759 -16.86 -3.07 9.08
N ARG A 760 -16.76 -3.51 10.34
CA ARG A 760 -17.80 -3.30 11.35
C ARG A 760 -17.47 -2.20 12.34
N THR A 761 -16.19 -2.12 12.73
CA THR A 761 -15.68 -1.12 13.66
C THR A 761 -14.56 -0.33 13.01
N LEU A 762 -14.43 0.93 13.43
CA LEU A 762 -13.32 1.80 13.06
C LEU A 762 -12.74 2.41 14.34
N ASP A 763 -11.45 2.15 14.59
CA ASP A 763 -10.74 2.53 15.82
C ASP A 763 -11.43 2.04 17.11
N GLY A 764 -12.04 0.86 17.07
CA GLY A 764 -12.71 0.23 18.22
C GLY A 764 -14.14 0.72 18.49
N ILE A 765 -14.69 1.61 17.66
CA ILE A 765 -16.09 2.07 17.74
C ILE A 765 -16.91 1.42 16.63
N GLU A 766 -18.05 0.83 16.97
CA GLU A 766 -19.02 0.27 16.01
C GLU A 766 -19.52 1.33 15.02
N ASN A 767 -19.58 0.98 13.73
CA ASN A 767 -20.11 1.86 12.68
C ASN A 767 -21.54 2.33 13.00
N SER A 768 -22.35 1.44 13.57
CA SER A 768 -23.74 1.72 13.95
C SER A 768 -23.86 2.84 15.00
N TYR A 769 -22.90 2.92 15.94
CA TYR A 769 -22.83 3.96 16.96
C TYR A 769 -22.15 5.25 16.44
N ARG A 770 -21.05 5.09 15.70
CA ARG A 770 -20.28 6.21 15.13
C ARG A 770 -21.09 7.00 14.10
N TYR A 771 -21.86 6.29 13.28
CA TYR A 771 -22.67 6.83 12.19
C TYR A 771 -24.17 6.63 12.45
N TYR A 772 -24.59 6.96 13.67
CA TYR A 772 -25.93 6.67 14.18
C TYR A 772 -27.06 7.23 13.30
N LEU A 773 -26.89 8.40 12.65
CA LEU A 773 -27.93 8.94 11.76
C LEU A 773 -28.16 8.05 10.54
N ILE A 774 -27.09 7.44 10.03
CA ILE A 774 -27.16 6.51 8.90
C ILE A 774 -27.75 5.18 9.35
N SER A 775 -27.31 4.66 10.50
CA SER A 775 -27.87 3.43 11.10
C SER A 775 -29.39 3.54 11.34
N GLU A 776 -29.83 4.67 11.92
CA GLU A 776 -31.24 4.96 12.18
C GLU A 776 -32.04 5.11 10.88
N TYR A 777 -31.48 5.76 9.86
CA TYR A 777 -32.12 5.86 8.55
C TYR A 777 -32.28 4.48 7.91
N ILE A 778 -31.24 3.64 7.91
CA ILE A 778 -31.28 2.27 7.40
C ILE A 778 -32.37 1.48 8.14
N SER A 779 -32.38 1.51 9.46
CA SER A 779 -33.35 0.77 10.29
C SER A 779 -34.80 1.21 10.05
N ASN A 780 -35.01 2.50 9.80
CA ASN A 780 -36.34 3.05 9.52
C ASN A 780 -36.83 2.72 8.10
N ASN A 781 -35.96 2.58 7.10
CA ASN A 781 -36.35 2.47 5.69
C ASN A 781 -36.09 1.10 5.06
N TYR A 782 -35.23 0.28 5.67
CA TYR A 782 -34.80 -1.02 5.18
C TYR A 782 -35.06 -2.09 6.24
N ARG A 783 -35.13 -3.36 5.82
CA ARG A 783 -35.19 -4.53 6.70
C ARG A 783 -34.32 -5.68 6.17
N PRO A 784 -33.78 -6.56 7.03
CA PRO A 784 -33.01 -7.73 6.59
C PRO A 784 -33.77 -8.57 5.56
N LEU A 785 -33.07 -9.02 4.51
CA LEU A 785 -33.64 -9.90 3.49
C LEU A 785 -32.87 -11.22 3.43
N PHE A 786 -31.59 -11.18 3.08
CA PHE A 786 -30.74 -12.37 2.98
C PHE A 786 -29.30 -12.06 3.40
N LYS A 787 -28.52 -13.09 3.70
CA LYS A 787 -27.06 -13.02 3.82
C LYS A 787 -26.39 -13.82 2.73
N ILE A 788 -25.20 -13.37 2.35
CA ILE A 788 -24.30 -14.07 1.44
C ILE A 788 -22.88 -13.94 1.96
N LYS A 789 -22.31 -15.06 2.41
CA LYS A 789 -20.93 -15.15 2.92
C LYS A 789 -20.62 -14.03 3.95
N ASN A 790 -19.87 -13.00 3.55
CA ASN A 790 -19.38 -11.91 4.39
C ASN A 790 -20.42 -10.82 4.72
N PHE A 791 -21.57 -10.81 4.03
CA PHE A 791 -22.47 -9.67 4.02
C PHE A 791 -23.93 -10.02 4.31
N ALA A 792 -24.62 -9.14 5.03
CA ALA A 792 -26.07 -9.14 5.13
C ALA A 792 -26.62 -8.07 4.19
N ILE A 793 -27.61 -8.46 3.39
CA ILE A 793 -28.27 -7.57 2.44
C ILE A 793 -29.63 -7.21 3.01
N TRP A 794 -29.80 -5.93 3.30
CA TRP A 794 -31.07 -5.36 3.72
C TRP A 794 -31.77 -4.77 2.52
N CYS A 795 -33.09 -4.89 2.47
CA CYS A 795 -33.90 -4.40 1.37
C CYS A 795 -34.84 -3.28 1.82
N SER A 796 -35.04 -2.30 0.94
CA SER A 796 -35.97 -1.20 1.13
C SER A 796 -37.35 -1.77 1.41
N LYS A 797 -38.02 -1.23 2.43
CA LYS A 797 -39.38 -1.66 2.80
C LYS A 797 -40.37 -1.49 1.65
N ASP A 798 -40.15 -0.48 0.79
CA ASP A 798 -41.00 -0.17 -0.37
C ASP A 798 -40.86 -1.20 -1.51
N GLN A 799 -39.71 -1.88 -1.61
CA GLN A 799 -39.40 -2.81 -2.72
C GLN A 799 -39.21 -4.26 -2.24
N TYR A 800 -39.49 -4.54 -0.97
CA TYR A 800 -39.13 -5.81 -0.34
C TYR A 800 -39.77 -7.01 -1.03
N ASP A 801 -41.07 -6.98 -1.27
CA ASP A 801 -41.81 -8.14 -1.78
C ASP A 801 -41.37 -8.50 -3.21
N GLU A 802 -41.08 -7.48 -4.03
CA GLU A 802 -40.52 -7.65 -5.37
C GLU A 802 -39.13 -8.29 -5.31
N LYS A 803 -38.21 -7.72 -4.53
CA LYS A 803 -36.82 -8.22 -4.45
C LYS A 803 -36.74 -9.58 -3.74
N TYR A 804 -37.61 -9.86 -2.75
CA TYR A 804 -37.75 -11.17 -2.11
C TYR A 804 -38.10 -12.23 -3.15
N LYS A 805 -39.10 -11.96 -3.99
CA LYS A 805 -39.51 -12.90 -5.04
C LYS A 805 -38.37 -13.17 -6.03
N LEU A 806 -37.65 -12.14 -6.47
CA LEU A 806 -36.49 -12.31 -7.35
C LEU A 806 -35.42 -13.21 -6.73
N ILE A 807 -35.07 -12.98 -5.45
CA ILE A 807 -34.09 -13.83 -4.74
C ILE A 807 -34.60 -15.27 -4.57
N TYR A 808 -35.88 -15.43 -4.21
CA TYR A 808 -36.50 -16.74 -4.08
C TYR A 808 -36.47 -17.53 -5.40
N ASP A 809 -36.84 -16.89 -6.50
CA ASP A 809 -36.81 -17.48 -7.83
C ASP A 809 -35.37 -17.83 -8.25
N LEU A 810 -34.38 -17.01 -7.88
CA LEU A 810 -32.95 -17.28 -8.12
C LEU A 810 -32.45 -18.52 -7.37
N ILE A 811 -32.85 -18.69 -6.10
CA ILE A 811 -32.50 -19.86 -5.29
C ILE A 811 -33.19 -21.11 -5.87
N LYS A 812 -34.51 -21.02 -6.15
CA LYS A 812 -35.30 -22.12 -6.69
C LYS A 812 -34.84 -22.59 -8.07
N ALA A 813 -34.40 -21.67 -8.93
CA ALA A 813 -33.78 -22.02 -10.20
C ALA A 813 -32.49 -22.85 -10.03
N ASN A 814 -31.78 -22.77 -8.90
CA ASN A 814 -30.64 -23.63 -8.58
C ASN A 814 -31.06 -25.04 -8.16
N GLU A 815 -32.18 -25.16 -7.44
CA GLU A 815 -32.74 -26.46 -7.01
C GLU A 815 -33.23 -27.30 -8.20
N ASN A 816 -33.62 -26.66 -9.30
CA ASN A 816 -34.00 -27.34 -10.54
C ASN A 816 -32.81 -27.89 -11.35
N ASN A 817 -31.56 -27.63 -10.94
CA ASN A 817 -30.35 -28.22 -11.55
C ASN A 817 -29.99 -29.60 -10.95
N TYR A 818 -30.76 -30.06 -9.96
CA TYR A 818 -30.59 -31.41 -9.41
C TYR A 818 -31.38 -32.41 -10.25
N LEU A 819 -30.68 -33.39 -10.81
CA LEU A 819 -31.28 -34.57 -11.39
C LEU A 819 -31.34 -35.62 -10.28
N THR A 820 -32.55 -35.97 -9.83
CA THR A 820 -32.77 -37.12 -8.95
C THR A 820 -32.75 -38.39 -9.79
N GLY A 821 -31.84 -39.32 -9.47
CA GLY A 821 -31.88 -40.65 -10.06
C GLY A 821 -33.00 -41.45 -9.38
N GLU A 822 -34.02 -41.87 -10.13
CA GLU A 822 -35.09 -42.70 -9.56
C GLU A 822 -34.58 -44.12 -9.28
N LEU A 823 -34.71 -44.55 -8.02
CA LEU A 823 -34.42 -45.92 -7.57
C LEU A 823 -35.57 -46.86 -7.95
N THR A 824 -35.79 -47.04 -9.25
CA THR A 824 -36.77 -48.01 -9.76
C THR A 824 -36.18 -49.41 -9.82
N LYS A 825 -37.04 -50.43 -9.81
CA LYS A 825 -36.62 -51.84 -9.95
C LYS A 825 -35.80 -52.08 -11.22
N ASP A 826 -36.19 -51.46 -12.34
CA ASP A 826 -35.49 -51.52 -13.63
C ASP A 826 -34.07 -50.92 -13.61
N ASN A 827 -33.79 -49.98 -12.70
CA ASN A 827 -32.46 -49.38 -12.55
C ASN A 827 -31.56 -50.19 -11.61
N ILE A 828 -32.14 -50.73 -10.54
CA ILE A 828 -31.43 -51.56 -9.56
C ILE A 828 -31.00 -52.89 -10.15
N ASP A 829 -31.81 -53.50 -11.03
CA ASP A 829 -31.45 -54.73 -11.75
C ASP A 829 -30.22 -54.56 -12.67
N LYS A 830 -29.79 -53.32 -12.93
CA LYS A 830 -28.59 -52.99 -13.71
C LYS A 830 -27.36 -52.75 -12.84
N PHE A 831 -27.51 -52.63 -11.52
CA PHE A 831 -26.37 -52.53 -10.62
C PHE A 831 -25.66 -53.88 -10.53
N VAL A 832 -24.35 -53.84 -10.40
CA VAL A 832 -23.53 -55.04 -10.22
C VAL A 832 -23.02 -55.00 -8.79
N GLY A 833 -23.51 -55.95 -8.02
CA GLY A 833 -23.04 -56.17 -6.66
C GLY A 833 -21.90 -57.20 -6.59
N ILE A 834 -20.86 -56.92 -5.79
CA ILE A 834 -19.84 -57.90 -5.39
C ILE A 834 -19.74 -57.95 -3.85
N ASN A 835 -20.13 -59.07 -3.25
CA ASN A 835 -20.15 -59.32 -1.79
C ASN A 835 -21.27 -58.60 -1.01
N GLU A 836 -22.42 -58.37 -1.65
CA GLU A 836 -23.65 -57.88 -1.03
C GLU A 836 -24.93 -58.46 -1.64
N GLU A 837 -26.00 -58.37 -0.87
CA GLU A 837 -27.37 -58.65 -1.29
C GLU A 837 -28.13 -57.33 -1.47
N LEU A 838 -28.64 -57.09 -2.68
CA LEU A 838 -29.46 -55.93 -3.01
C LEU A 838 -30.95 -56.27 -2.91
N SER A 839 -31.73 -55.45 -2.22
CA SER A 839 -33.19 -55.54 -2.22
C SER A 839 -33.84 -54.16 -2.22
N LEU A 840 -34.95 -54.00 -2.94
CA LEU A 840 -35.73 -52.77 -2.96
C LEU A 840 -36.96 -52.92 -2.07
N LYS A 841 -37.16 -52.01 -1.12
CA LYS A 841 -38.35 -51.99 -0.27
C LYS A 841 -38.80 -50.55 -0.03
N ASN A 842 -40.04 -50.22 -0.35
CA ASN A 842 -40.61 -48.87 -0.24
C ASN A 842 -39.74 -47.79 -0.92
N ASP A 843 -39.27 -48.05 -2.15
CA ASP A 843 -38.39 -47.16 -2.92
C ASP A 843 -37.03 -46.85 -2.27
N GLU A 844 -36.65 -47.56 -1.20
CA GLU A 844 -35.32 -47.54 -0.60
C GLU A 844 -34.50 -48.77 -1.07
N LEU A 845 -33.26 -48.52 -1.51
CA LEU A 845 -32.32 -49.59 -1.86
C LEU A 845 -31.62 -50.08 -0.59
N ILE A 846 -31.82 -51.35 -0.23
CA ILE A 846 -31.17 -52.01 0.89
C ILE A 846 -29.99 -52.82 0.35
N ILE A 847 -28.79 -52.45 0.80
CA ILE A 847 -27.53 -53.10 0.48
C ILE A 847 -27.05 -53.82 1.74
N LYS A 848 -27.01 -55.15 1.72
CA LYS A 848 -26.57 -55.96 2.86
C LYS A 848 -25.25 -56.64 2.53
N SER A 849 -24.18 -56.27 3.24
CA SER A 849 -22.86 -56.88 3.08
C SER A 849 -22.90 -58.37 3.44
N THR A 850 -22.39 -59.22 2.54
CA THR A 850 -22.29 -60.69 2.70
C THR A 850 -20.85 -61.20 2.73
N GLY A 851 -19.85 -60.33 2.51
CA GLY A 851 -18.42 -60.68 2.55
C GLY A 851 -17.52 -59.45 2.74
N THR A 852 -16.21 -59.65 2.58
CA THR A 852 -15.18 -58.59 2.66
C THR A 852 -15.25 -57.68 1.44
N ASP A 853 -15.15 -56.36 1.63
CA ASP A 853 -15.23 -55.35 0.57
C ASP A 853 -16.55 -55.42 -0.24
N PRO A 854 -17.71 -55.06 0.35
CA PRO A 854 -18.99 -55.00 -0.34
C PRO A 854 -19.08 -53.79 -1.28
N ILE A 855 -19.37 -54.05 -2.55
CA ILE A 855 -19.24 -53.11 -3.66
C ILE A 855 -20.53 -53.02 -4.46
N LEU A 856 -20.99 -51.80 -4.70
CA LEU A 856 -22.08 -51.50 -5.63
C LEU A 856 -21.55 -50.74 -6.86
N GLU A 857 -21.48 -51.39 -8.01
CA GLU A 857 -21.16 -50.73 -9.28
C GLU A 857 -22.41 -50.42 -10.10
N GLY A 858 -22.35 -49.34 -10.89
CA GLY A 858 -23.41 -49.00 -11.83
C GLY A 858 -24.26 -47.81 -11.41
N LEU A 859 -23.84 -47.03 -10.40
CA LEU A 859 -24.54 -45.80 -9.99
C LEU A 859 -24.62 -44.75 -11.11
N GLU A 860 -23.75 -44.81 -12.10
CA GLU A 860 -23.87 -43.97 -13.29
C GLU A 860 -25.10 -44.32 -14.13
N LYS A 861 -25.69 -45.51 -13.99
CA LYS A 861 -26.80 -45.96 -14.86
C LYS A 861 -28.16 -45.35 -14.52
N ILE A 862 -28.27 -44.72 -13.34
CA ILE A 862 -29.45 -43.94 -12.94
C ILE A 862 -29.43 -42.50 -13.48
N ILE A 863 -28.34 -42.10 -14.15
CA ILE A 863 -28.20 -40.80 -14.80
C ILE A 863 -27.61 -40.92 -16.21
N ASN A 864 -27.93 -39.98 -17.10
CA ASN A 864 -27.34 -39.98 -18.45
C ASN A 864 -26.02 -39.19 -18.45
N CYS A 865 -24.92 -39.78 -17.95
CA CYS A 865 -23.60 -39.13 -17.92
C CYS A 865 -23.17 -38.58 -19.30
N LYS A 866 -23.59 -39.21 -20.40
CA LYS A 866 -23.33 -38.76 -21.77
C LYS A 866 -24.02 -37.44 -22.14
N GLU A 867 -25.20 -37.18 -21.60
CA GLU A 867 -25.89 -35.89 -21.82
C GLU A 867 -25.44 -34.84 -20.81
N ILE A 868 -25.25 -35.23 -19.54
CA ILE A 868 -24.83 -34.32 -18.47
C ILE A 868 -23.42 -33.76 -18.74
N SER A 869 -22.47 -34.61 -19.16
CA SER A 869 -21.08 -34.21 -19.45
C SER A 869 -20.94 -33.19 -20.59
N LYS A 870 -21.96 -33.02 -21.46
CA LYS A 870 -21.96 -31.98 -22.50
C LYS A 870 -22.09 -30.58 -21.92
N GLN A 871 -22.73 -30.43 -20.76
CA GLN A 871 -23.01 -29.15 -20.11
C GLN A 871 -22.21 -28.97 -18.81
N PHE A 872 -21.95 -30.06 -18.08
CA PHE A 872 -21.32 -30.04 -16.76
C PHE A 872 -20.09 -30.95 -16.72
N PRO A 873 -18.85 -30.43 -16.64
CA PRO A 873 -17.64 -31.26 -16.54
C PRO A 873 -17.49 -31.99 -15.20
N LEU A 874 -18.20 -31.53 -14.16
CA LEU A 874 -18.18 -32.06 -12.81
C LEU A 874 -19.61 -32.36 -12.35
N ILE A 875 -19.78 -33.40 -11.55
CA ILE A 875 -21.05 -33.72 -10.87
C ILE A 875 -20.81 -33.93 -9.38
N ASN A 876 -21.71 -33.41 -8.55
CA ASN A 876 -21.80 -33.75 -7.13
C ASN A 876 -22.90 -34.79 -6.92
N ILE A 877 -22.57 -35.87 -6.22
CA ILE A 877 -23.44 -37.00 -5.90
C ILE A 877 -23.71 -36.96 -4.40
N SER A 878 -24.96 -36.77 -4.01
CA SER A 878 -25.40 -36.83 -2.60
C SER A 878 -26.25 -38.09 -2.40
N ILE A 879 -25.75 -39.00 -1.55
CA ILE A 879 -26.40 -40.27 -1.18
C ILE A 879 -26.91 -40.15 0.26
N GLU A 880 -28.22 -40.13 0.43
CA GLU A 880 -28.85 -40.14 1.74
C GLU A 880 -29.04 -41.58 2.22
N TYR A 881 -28.48 -41.92 3.38
CA TYR A 881 -28.40 -43.31 3.83
C TYR A 881 -28.71 -43.48 5.33
N GLU A 882 -29.07 -44.72 5.68
CA GLU A 882 -29.20 -45.22 7.05
C GLU A 882 -28.51 -46.59 7.14
N SER A 883 -27.52 -46.72 8.02
CA SER A 883 -26.71 -47.92 8.21
C SER A 883 -26.88 -48.46 9.63
N ASN A 884 -26.88 -49.78 9.78
CA ASN A 884 -26.84 -50.42 11.10
C ASN A 884 -25.45 -50.38 11.77
N LYS A 885 -24.42 -49.86 11.07
CA LYS A 885 -23.03 -49.81 11.53
C LYS A 885 -22.32 -48.57 10.97
N GLU A 886 -21.55 -47.89 11.81
CA GLU A 886 -20.66 -46.80 11.38
C GLU A 886 -19.47 -47.37 10.59
N GLY A 887 -18.94 -46.60 9.65
CA GLY A 887 -17.75 -47.02 8.91
C GLY A 887 -17.44 -46.15 7.70
N LEU A 888 -16.47 -46.61 6.93
CA LEU A 888 -15.99 -45.92 5.74
C LEU A 888 -16.95 -46.15 4.56
N PHE A 889 -17.38 -45.06 3.94
CA PHE A 889 -17.98 -45.08 2.61
C PHE A 889 -16.94 -44.59 1.61
N GLU A 890 -16.79 -45.28 0.49
CA GLU A 890 -15.87 -44.89 -0.58
C GLU A 890 -16.60 -44.87 -1.92
N LEU A 891 -16.40 -43.81 -2.71
CA LEU A 891 -16.97 -43.70 -4.05
C LEU A 891 -15.83 -43.57 -5.07
N PHE A 892 -15.73 -44.56 -5.94
CA PHE A 892 -14.76 -44.63 -7.02
C PHE A 892 -15.38 -44.19 -8.35
N TYR A 893 -14.58 -43.58 -9.21
CA TYR A 893 -15.04 -43.15 -10.53
C TYR A 893 -13.98 -43.31 -11.62
N THR A 894 -14.43 -43.45 -12.86
CA THR A 894 -13.56 -43.44 -14.05
C THR A 894 -13.83 -42.22 -14.94
N THR A 895 -12.84 -41.85 -15.76
CA THR A 895 -12.95 -40.82 -16.79
C THR A 895 -12.89 -41.39 -18.21
N ASP A 896 -12.36 -42.61 -18.37
CA ASP A 896 -12.24 -43.30 -19.65
C ASP A 896 -12.95 -44.67 -19.68
N LYS A 897 -13.29 -45.15 -20.89
CA LYS A 897 -14.13 -46.34 -21.09
C LYS A 897 -13.48 -47.66 -20.63
N GLU A 898 -12.16 -47.79 -20.80
CA GLU A 898 -11.38 -48.98 -20.43
C GLU A 898 -10.59 -48.81 -19.12
N GLU A 899 -10.80 -47.70 -18.43
CA GLU A 899 -10.14 -47.43 -17.15
C GLU A 899 -10.66 -48.34 -16.03
N GLN A 900 -9.74 -48.79 -15.16
CA GLN A 900 -10.04 -49.54 -13.94
C GLN A 900 -10.16 -48.58 -12.75
N PHE A 901 -10.95 -48.93 -11.73
CA PHE A 901 -11.05 -48.13 -10.51
C PHE A 901 -9.70 -48.10 -9.78
N THR A 902 -9.28 -46.92 -9.33
CA THR A 902 -8.01 -46.70 -8.59
C THR A 902 -8.25 -45.86 -7.34
N GLN A 903 -7.37 -45.99 -6.35
CA GLN A 903 -7.42 -45.18 -5.12
C GLN A 903 -7.16 -43.69 -5.37
N ASP A 904 -6.46 -43.33 -6.45
CA ASP A 904 -6.26 -41.93 -6.84
C ASP A 904 -7.56 -41.26 -7.33
N LYS A 905 -8.57 -42.06 -7.70
CA LYS A 905 -9.91 -41.61 -8.15
C LYS A 905 -11.01 -42.15 -7.25
N SER A 906 -10.83 -41.99 -5.94
CA SER A 906 -11.82 -42.30 -4.92
C SER A 906 -12.10 -41.10 -4.02
N ILE A 907 -13.29 -41.06 -3.45
CA ILE A 907 -13.68 -40.11 -2.41
C ILE A 907 -14.17 -40.94 -1.25
N SER A 908 -13.50 -40.85 -0.11
CA SER A 908 -13.81 -41.63 1.07
C SER A 908 -14.12 -40.74 2.26
N ALA A 909 -15.07 -41.18 3.09
CA ALA A 909 -15.43 -40.48 4.32
C ALA A 909 -15.92 -41.47 5.38
N GLU A 910 -15.44 -41.33 6.61
CA GLU A 910 -16.03 -42.01 7.76
C GLU A 910 -17.40 -41.40 8.08
N LYS A 911 -18.39 -42.27 8.27
CA LYS A 911 -19.79 -41.90 8.28
C LYS A 911 -20.53 -42.59 9.43
N SER A 912 -21.37 -41.80 10.11
CA SER A 912 -22.22 -42.23 11.23
C SER A 912 -23.38 -43.10 10.74
N MET A 913 -24.16 -43.66 11.67
CA MET A 913 -25.28 -44.59 11.36
C MET A 913 -26.38 -44.00 10.46
N SER A 914 -26.47 -42.69 10.27
CA SER A 914 -27.37 -42.09 9.26
C SER A 914 -26.86 -40.72 8.85
N GLY A 915 -27.12 -40.32 7.61
CA GLY A 915 -26.71 -39.02 7.12
C GLY A 915 -26.66 -38.95 5.59
N ILE A 916 -25.89 -37.99 5.09
CA ILE A 916 -25.66 -37.79 3.66
C ILE A 916 -24.16 -37.99 3.37
N PHE A 917 -23.86 -38.85 2.40
CA PHE A 917 -22.54 -39.00 1.81
C PHE A 917 -22.49 -38.17 0.52
N GLU A 918 -21.52 -37.25 0.41
CA GLU A 918 -21.38 -36.35 -0.74
C GLU A 918 -20.04 -36.57 -1.42
N ALA A 919 -20.03 -36.64 -2.74
CA ALA A 919 -18.84 -36.85 -3.55
C ALA A 919 -18.90 -36.02 -4.85
N THR A 920 -17.88 -35.20 -5.09
CA THR A 920 -17.75 -34.41 -6.33
C THR A 920 -16.75 -35.08 -7.27
N ILE A 921 -17.19 -35.53 -8.44
CA ILE A 921 -16.38 -36.29 -9.40
C ILE A 921 -16.39 -35.64 -10.80
N ASN A 922 -15.39 -35.98 -11.61
CA ASN A 922 -15.38 -35.65 -13.04
C ASN A 922 -16.42 -36.50 -13.78
N CYS A 923 -17.27 -35.85 -14.59
CA CYS A 923 -18.28 -36.52 -15.41
C CYS A 923 -17.90 -36.46 -16.89
N MET A 924 -17.57 -37.60 -17.47
CA MET A 924 -17.28 -37.78 -18.88
C MET A 924 -18.33 -38.71 -19.52
N GLU A 925 -18.36 -38.78 -20.86
CA GLU A 925 -19.33 -39.60 -21.60
C GLU A 925 -19.37 -41.07 -21.14
N ASN A 926 -18.23 -41.62 -20.69
CA ASN A 926 -18.08 -43.02 -20.30
C ASN A 926 -17.73 -43.21 -18.81
N THR A 927 -18.03 -42.23 -17.94
CA THR A 927 -17.76 -42.35 -16.49
C THR A 927 -18.55 -43.48 -15.88
N LYS A 928 -17.87 -44.40 -15.18
CA LYS A 928 -18.44 -45.45 -14.34
C LYS A 928 -18.29 -45.08 -12.87
N ILE A 929 -19.24 -45.48 -12.03
CA ILE A 929 -19.27 -45.15 -10.61
C ILE A 929 -19.48 -46.41 -9.78
N ARG A 930 -18.62 -46.57 -8.78
CA ARG A 930 -18.62 -47.66 -7.80
C ARG A 930 -18.74 -47.07 -6.39
N LEU A 931 -19.59 -47.65 -5.56
CA LEU A 931 -19.78 -47.28 -4.15
C LEU A 931 -19.47 -48.48 -3.25
N ASP A 932 -18.58 -48.27 -2.30
CA ASP A 932 -18.20 -49.26 -1.30
C ASP A 932 -18.82 -48.86 0.03
N ILE A 933 -19.46 -49.83 0.68
CA ILE A 933 -20.14 -49.64 1.98
C ILE A 933 -19.36 -50.31 3.12
N PRO A 934 -19.61 -49.97 4.39
CA PRO A 934 -18.90 -50.59 5.49
C PRO A 934 -19.10 -52.12 5.56
N GLU A 935 -18.02 -52.87 5.79
CA GLU A 935 -18.07 -54.33 5.89
C GLU A 935 -18.96 -54.83 7.04
N GLY A 936 -19.80 -55.83 6.75
CA GLY A 936 -20.76 -56.40 7.71
C GLY A 936 -21.92 -55.47 8.04
N SER A 937 -22.13 -54.40 7.27
CA SER A 937 -23.25 -53.48 7.45
C SER A 937 -24.45 -53.83 6.58
N THR A 938 -25.60 -53.26 6.93
CA THR A 938 -26.79 -53.15 6.09
C THR A 938 -27.09 -51.67 5.93
N VAL A 939 -26.87 -51.16 4.72
CA VAL A 939 -27.07 -49.76 4.37
C VAL A 939 -28.37 -49.63 3.55
N LYS A 940 -29.27 -48.77 4.00
CA LYS A 940 -30.45 -48.36 3.26
C LYS A 940 -30.15 -47.02 2.60
N ILE A 941 -30.21 -46.95 1.28
CA ILE A 941 -30.14 -45.72 0.51
C ILE A 941 -31.56 -45.20 0.31
N LYS A 942 -31.85 -44.03 0.86
CA LYS A 942 -33.15 -43.36 0.80
C LYS A 942 -33.30 -42.52 -0.46
N SER A 943 -32.23 -41.83 -0.87
CA SER A 943 -32.23 -41.06 -2.12
C SER A 943 -30.81 -40.87 -2.66
N ILE A 944 -30.69 -40.76 -3.98
CA ILE A 944 -29.46 -40.38 -4.68
C ILE A 944 -29.74 -39.15 -5.54
N ARG A 945 -29.02 -38.06 -5.26
CA ARG A 945 -29.19 -36.78 -5.95
C ARG A 945 -27.90 -36.43 -6.71
N PHE A 946 -28.05 -35.97 -7.95
CA PHE A 946 -26.94 -35.53 -8.79
C PHE A 946 -27.06 -34.04 -9.11
N LYS A 947 -25.99 -33.28 -8.93
CA LYS A 947 -25.91 -31.85 -9.27
C LYS A 947 -24.82 -31.62 -10.30
N GLY A 948 -25.17 -31.09 -11.47
CA GLY A 948 -24.19 -30.63 -12.45
C GLY A 948 -23.47 -29.35 -12.00
N ILE A 949 -22.15 -29.27 -12.21
CA ILE A 949 -21.32 -28.10 -11.91
C ILE A 949 -20.74 -27.57 -13.23
N GLU A 950 -21.03 -26.30 -13.57
CA GLU A 950 -20.64 -25.68 -14.85
C GLU A 950 -19.14 -25.38 -14.92
N LYS A 951 -18.60 -25.38 -16.15
CA LYS A 951 -17.17 -25.23 -16.45
C LYS A 951 -16.57 -23.84 -16.15
N GLN A 952 -17.37 -22.87 -15.70
CA GLN A 952 -16.91 -21.48 -15.55
C GLN A 952 -17.16 -20.76 -14.23
N ASN A 953 -17.83 -21.34 -13.24
CA ASN A 953 -17.98 -20.68 -11.94
C ASN A 953 -17.81 -21.69 -10.80
N ASN A 954 -16.58 -21.79 -10.29
CA ASN A 954 -16.28 -22.51 -9.04
C ASN A 954 -16.91 -21.84 -7.78
N TYR A 955 -17.72 -20.80 -7.95
CA TYR A 955 -18.44 -20.12 -6.88
C TYR A 955 -19.93 -20.36 -7.08
N ASP A 956 -20.46 -21.47 -6.56
CA ASP A 956 -21.91 -21.67 -6.44
C ASP A 956 -22.48 -20.70 -5.40
N PHE A 957 -22.63 -19.43 -5.78
CA PHE A 957 -23.07 -18.35 -4.90
C PHE A 957 -24.52 -18.53 -4.46
N LYS A 958 -25.34 -19.19 -5.29
CA LYS A 958 -26.77 -19.41 -5.01
C LYS A 958 -26.97 -20.26 -3.76
N ASN A 959 -26.11 -21.28 -3.56
CA ASN A 959 -26.09 -22.08 -2.34
C ASN A 959 -25.62 -21.31 -1.09
N GLN A 960 -25.03 -20.13 -1.25
CA GLN A 960 -24.54 -19.29 -0.14
C GLN A 960 -25.59 -18.27 0.33
N ILE A 961 -26.69 -18.12 -0.41
CA ILE A 961 -27.77 -17.20 -0.06
C ILE A 961 -28.65 -17.84 1.01
N GLN A 962 -28.81 -17.16 2.14
CA GLN A 962 -29.72 -17.57 3.20
C GLN A 962 -30.63 -16.41 3.55
N PHE A 963 -31.95 -16.61 3.51
CA PHE A 963 -32.89 -15.60 4.01
C PHE A 963 -32.66 -15.38 5.51
N VAL A 964 -32.74 -14.12 5.94
CA VAL A 964 -32.50 -13.74 7.32
C VAL A 964 -33.48 -12.70 7.82
N ASP A 965 -33.70 -12.69 9.13
CA ASP A 965 -34.40 -11.65 9.86
C ASP A 965 -33.42 -10.82 10.70
N TYR A 966 -33.90 -10.04 11.66
CA TYR A 966 -33.05 -9.21 12.53
C TYR A 966 -32.08 -10.01 13.42
N LYS A 967 -32.29 -11.31 13.64
CA LYS A 967 -31.46 -12.16 14.51
C LYS A 967 -30.30 -12.84 13.77
N TYR A 968 -29.93 -12.33 12.59
CA TYR A 968 -28.88 -12.92 11.77
C TYR A 968 -27.48 -12.80 12.38
N LEU A 969 -27.30 -11.88 13.33
CA LEU A 969 -26.10 -11.74 14.14
C LEU A 969 -26.33 -12.28 15.54
N GLN A 970 -25.26 -12.85 16.12
CA GLN A 970 -25.26 -13.29 17.51
C GLN A 970 -25.10 -12.08 18.45
N LEU A 971 -25.45 -12.24 19.72
CA LEU A 971 -25.38 -11.18 20.75
C LEU A 971 -24.01 -10.50 20.82
N GLU A 972 -22.93 -11.24 20.60
CA GLU A 972 -21.54 -10.73 20.55
C GLU A 972 -21.37 -9.57 19.57
N HIS A 973 -22.22 -9.54 18.53
CA HIS A 973 -22.24 -8.51 17.52
C HIS A 973 -23.14 -7.29 17.84
N HIS A 974 -23.76 -7.31 19.02
CA HIS A 974 -24.62 -6.26 19.55
C HIS A 974 -24.08 -5.71 20.90
N ILE A 975 -22.81 -5.99 21.21
CA ILE A 975 -22.12 -5.45 22.39
C ILE A 975 -21.34 -4.20 21.98
N SER A 976 -21.79 -3.03 22.45
CA SER A 976 -21.13 -1.75 22.23
C SER A 976 -20.32 -1.33 23.47
N ASN A 977 -19.01 -1.19 23.31
CA ASN A 977 -18.13 -0.63 24.34
C ASN A 977 -17.96 0.88 24.10
N LEU A 978 -18.60 1.69 24.93
CA LEU A 978 -18.72 3.14 24.71
C LEU A 978 -17.75 3.98 25.57
N GLY A 979 -17.05 3.37 26.52
CA GLY A 979 -16.14 4.08 27.42
C GLY A 979 -16.83 5.27 28.11
N ASP A 980 -16.23 6.47 28.03
CA ASP A 980 -16.78 7.68 28.64
C ASP A 980 -17.86 8.38 27.79
N ILE A 981 -18.17 7.88 26.58
CA ILE A 981 -19.10 8.56 25.66
C ILE A 981 -20.46 8.87 26.31
N PRO A 982 -21.13 7.94 27.02
CA PRO A 982 -22.44 8.24 27.59
C PRO A 982 -22.40 9.34 28.66
N TYR A 983 -21.33 9.39 29.45
CA TYR A 983 -21.11 10.46 30.42
C TYR A 983 -20.85 11.80 29.73
N ILE A 984 -19.98 11.81 28.72
CA ILE A 984 -19.64 13.02 27.95
C ILE A 984 -20.88 13.56 27.24
N TRP A 985 -21.67 12.69 26.60
CA TRP A 985 -22.88 13.09 25.88
C TRP A 985 -23.94 13.66 26.83
N ALA A 986 -24.05 13.11 28.04
CA ALA A 986 -24.98 13.64 29.03
C ALA A 986 -24.60 15.03 29.55
N ASN A 987 -23.30 15.27 29.78
CA ASN A 987 -22.85 16.43 30.56
C ASN A 987 -22.19 17.53 29.71
N HIS A 988 -21.75 17.22 28.48
CA HIS A 988 -20.95 18.12 27.64
C HIS A 988 -21.49 18.27 26.21
N ASP A 989 -22.67 17.73 25.91
CA ASP A 989 -23.33 17.95 24.62
C ASP A 989 -23.79 19.41 24.49
N LYS A 990 -23.88 19.88 23.24
CA LYS A 990 -24.40 21.21 22.92
C LYS A 990 -25.89 21.29 23.19
N ILE A 991 -26.63 20.20 22.98
CA ILE A 991 -28.04 20.10 23.33
C ILE A 991 -28.10 19.53 24.76
N ARG A 992 -28.60 20.33 25.69
CA ARG A 992 -28.68 19.91 27.09
C ARG A 992 -29.75 18.83 27.26
N ILE A 993 -29.58 17.97 28.26
CA ILE A 993 -30.57 16.92 28.57
C ILE A 993 -31.94 17.52 28.86
N GLU A 994 -31.97 18.67 29.55
CA GLU A 994 -33.20 19.35 29.96
C GLU A 994 -34.01 19.87 28.76
N ASP A 995 -33.37 20.05 27.60
CA ASP A 995 -34.03 20.48 26.36
C ASP A 995 -34.58 19.30 25.55
N LYS A 996 -34.26 18.05 25.93
CA LYS A 996 -34.70 16.84 25.21
C LYS A 996 -36.07 16.38 25.71
N GLU A 997 -36.93 16.01 24.77
CA GLU A 997 -38.30 15.55 25.05
C GLU A 997 -38.28 14.14 25.68
N GLU A 998 -38.76 14.02 26.92
CA GLU A 998 -38.95 12.72 27.59
C GLU A 998 -40.18 12.01 27.04
N GLN A 999 -40.01 10.78 26.56
CA GLN A 999 -41.11 9.96 26.01
C GLN A 999 -41.62 8.92 27.02
N LEU A 1000 -40.73 8.44 27.89
CA LEU A 1000 -41.06 7.41 28.88
C LEU A 1000 -40.10 7.50 30.08
N THR A 1001 -40.62 7.37 31.30
CA THR A 1001 -39.82 7.17 32.51
C THR A 1001 -39.97 5.73 33.00
N ILE A 1002 -38.89 5.19 33.56
CA ILE A 1002 -38.74 3.81 33.98
C ILE A 1002 -38.40 3.78 35.47
N ASP A 1003 -39.23 3.11 36.25
CA ASP A 1003 -39.21 3.21 37.71
C ASP A 1003 -38.09 2.41 38.37
N ASN A 1004 -37.53 1.38 37.70
CA ASN A 1004 -36.53 0.48 38.28
C ASN A 1004 -35.38 0.16 37.32
N ALA A 1005 -34.22 -0.23 37.88
CA ALA A 1005 -33.06 -0.72 37.13
C ALA A 1005 -33.33 -2.01 36.33
N TYR A 1006 -34.44 -2.70 36.62
CA TYR A 1006 -34.96 -3.81 35.84
C TYR A 1006 -36.46 -3.61 35.61
N SER A 1007 -36.91 -3.59 34.35
CA SER A 1007 -38.33 -3.38 34.03
C SER A 1007 -38.71 -3.98 32.67
N LYS A 1008 -39.90 -4.59 32.62
CA LYS A 1008 -40.58 -4.96 31.38
C LYS A 1008 -41.46 -3.79 30.92
N ILE A 1009 -41.29 -3.41 29.65
CA ILE A 1009 -41.79 -2.15 29.08
C ILE A 1009 -42.29 -2.40 27.66
N ASP A 1010 -43.41 -1.77 27.31
CA ASP A 1010 -43.89 -1.71 25.93
C ASP A 1010 -43.28 -0.51 25.19
N PHE A 1011 -42.28 -0.77 24.34
CA PHE A 1011 -41.63 0.24 23.51
C PHE A 1011 -42.34 0.52 22.18
N SER A 1012 -43.47 -0.14 21.89
CA SER A 1012 -44.17 -0.02 20.60
C SER A 1012 -44.74 1.38 20.34
N LYS A 1013 -45.05 2.14 21.41
CA LYS A 1013 -45.64 3.47 21.34
C LYS A 1013 -44.64 4.61 21.24
N LEU A 1014 -43.33 4.31 21.30
CA LEU A 1014 -42.29 5.34 21.23
C LEU A 1014 -42.16 5.90 19.80
N ASN A 1015 -41.94 7.21 19.69
CA ASN A 1015 -41.50 7.81 18.45
C ASN A 1015 -40.00 7.52 18.25
N LYS A 1016 -39.70 6.70 17.24
CA LYS A 1016 -38.34 6.28 16.85
C LYS A 1016 -37.82 6.98 15.58
N GLN A 1017 -38.56 7.93 15.01
CA GLN A 1017 -38.20 8.54 13.71
C GLN A 1017 -36.87 9.28 13.72
N GLN A 1018 -36.56 9.95 14.84
CA GLN A 1018 -35.30 10.67 15.05
C GLN A 1018 -34.36 9.91 15.99
N GLY A 1019 -34.59 8.60 16.18
CA GLY A 1019 -33.90 7.81 17.20
C GLY A 1019 -34.38 8.10 18.62
N ASN A 1020 -33.73 7.45 19.58
CA ASN A 1020 -34.03 7.53 21.01
C ASN A 1020 -32.75 7.49 21.82
N TYR A 1021 -32.76 8.20 22.95
CA TYR A 1021 -31.75 8.07 23.97
C TYR A 1021 -32.28 7.31 25.18
N LEU A 1022 -31.43 6.53 25.83
CA LEU A 1022 -31.62 6.08 27.21
C LEU A 1022 -30.82 7.00 28.12
N TYR A 1023 -31.53 7.73 28.97
CA TYR A 1023 -30.97 8.55 30.03
C TYR A 1023 -30.95 7.76 31.33
N ILE A 1024 -29.80 7.79 32.01
CA ILE A 1024 -29.61 7.19 33.33
C ILE A 1024 -29.02 8.26 34.25
N ASN A 1025 -29.66 8.45 35.39
CA ASN A 1025 -29.09 9.15 36.54
C ASN A 1025 -28.78 8.09 37.60
N GLY A 1026 -27.53 8.03 38.06
CA GLY A 1026 -27.15 7.14 39.15
C GLY A 1026 -26.01 7.68 40.00
N SER A 1027 -25.94 7.18 41.23
CA SER A 1027 -24.89 7.47 42.22
C SER A 1027 -24.04 6.22 42.44
N SER A 1028 -22.72 6.36 42.52
CA SER A 1028 -21.79 5.25 42.77
C SER A 1028 -20.72 5.62 43.79
N SER A 1029 -20.35 4.65 44.63
CA SER A 1029 -19.26 4.79 45.60
C SER A 1029 -17.85 4.75 44.97
N GLY A 1030 -17.73 4.34 43.70
CA GLY A 1030 -16.44 4.19 43.03
C GLY A 1030 -16.56 4.14 41.50
N ASP A 1031 -15.43 4.41 40.82
CA ASP A 1031 -15.32 4.24 39.38
C ASP A 1031 -15.39 2.75 39.01
N GLY A 1032 -16.04 2.43 37.90
CA GLY A 1032 -16.26 1.04 37.46
C GLY A 1032 -16.84 0.95 36.05
N THR A 1033 -17.63 -0.08 35.81
CA THR A 1033 -18.33 -0.34 34.54
C THR A 1033 -19.82 -0.51 34.78
N MET A 1034 -20.62 0.31 34.11
CA MET A 1034 -22.06 0.12 34.04
C MET A 1034 -22.42 -0.56 32.71
N THR A 1035 -23.38 -1.49 32.78
CA THR A 1035 -23.86 -2.24 31.63
C THR A 1035 -25.37 -2.14 31.53
N VAL A 1036 -25.85 -1.73 30.37
CA VAL A 1036 -27.28 -1.75 30.00
C VAL A 1036 -27.50 -2.95 29.10
N HIS A 1037 -28.38 -3.85 29.52
CA HIS A 1037 -28.84 -5.00 28.75
C HIS A 1037 -30.25 -4.71 28.23
N LEU A 1038 -30.44 -4.84 26.92
CA LEU A 1038 -31.74 -4.80 26.27
C LEU A 1038 -32.14 -6.22 25.87
N GLY A 1039 -33.38 -6.60 26.17
CA GLY A 1039 -33.80 -7.99 26.05
C GLY A 1039 -35.28 -8.19 25.78
N ASN A 1040 -35.65 -9.47 25.69
CA ASN A 1040 -37.03 -9.93 25.74
C ASN A 1040 -37.27 -10.70 27.04
N GLU A 1041 -38.19 -10.20 27.87
CA GLU A 1041 -38.67 -10.88 29.06
C GLU A 1041 -39.90 -11.74 28.76
N SER A 1042 -39.73 -13.06 28.88
CA SER A 1042 -40.77 -14.07 28.72
C SER A 1042 -40.93 -14.93 29.98
N GLU A 1043 -41.88 -15.86 29.99
CA GLU A 1043 -42.05 -16.83 31.10
C GLU A 1043 -40.81 -17.70 31.34
N ASN A 1044 -39.96 -17.86 30.31
CA ASN A 1044 -38.70 -18.61 30.37
C ASN A 1044 -37.49 -17.75 30.81
N GLY A 1045 -37.72 -16.51 31.23
CA GLY A 1045 -36.69 -15.56 31.69
C GLY A 1045 -36.25 -14.52 30.66
N PHE A 1046 -35.26 -13.71 31.05
CA PHE A 1046 -34.68 -12.63 30.26
C PHE A 1046 -33.73 -13.16 29.20
N VAL A 1047 -34.05 -12.93 27.93
CA VAL A 1047 -33.17 -13.23 26.80
C VAL A 1047 -32.57 -11.93 26.28
N GLU A 1048 -31.26 -11.77 26.42
CA GLU A 1048 -30.53 -10.58 25.99
C GLU A 1048 -30.38 -10.53 24.46
N VAL A 1049 -30.56 -9.34 23.87
CA VAL A 1049 -30.41 -9.10 22.42
C VAL A 1049 -29.45 -7.96 22.09
N SER A 1050 -29.18 -7.03 23.01
CA SER A 1050 -28.21 -5.95 22.80
C SER A 1050 -27.64 -5.47 24.13
N GLN A 1051 -26.38 -5.01 24.12
CA GLN A 1051 -25.65 -4.63 25.32
C GLN A 1051 -24.82 -3.35 25.11
N PHE A 1052 -24.91 -2.41 26.04
CA PHE A 1052 -24.08 -1.21 26.07
C PHE A 1052 -23.26 -1.17 27.36
N LYS A 1053 -21.93 -1.17 27.22
CA LYS A 1053 -20.97 -1.10 28.33
C LYS A 1053 -20.25 0.25 28.32
N PHE A 1054 -20.16 0.90 29.47
CA PHE A 1054 -19.54 2.21 29.59
C PHE A 1054 -18.97 2.46 30.98
N SER A 1055 -18.09 3.46 31.08
CA SER A 1055 -17.42 3.80 32.33
C SER A 1055 -18.43 4.41 33.32
N LEU A 1056 -18.48 3.83 34.50
CA LEU A 1056 -19.16 4.41 35.66
C LEU A 1056 -18.19 5.34 36.40
N LYS A 1057 -18.63 6.55 36.73
CA LYS A 1057 -17.88 7.53 37.52
C LYS A 1057 -18.41 7.56 38.96
N ALA A 1058 -17.50 7.69 39.93
CA ALA A 1058 -17.82 7.89 41.33
C ALA A 1058 -18.48 9.26 41.55
N GLY A 1059 -19.44 9.31 42.49
CA GLY A 1059 -20.15 10.54 42.84
C GLY A 1059 -21.65 10.36 42.90
N GLU A 1060 -22.35 11.42 43.30
CA GLU A 1060 -23.80 11.48 43.34
C GLU A 1060 -24.36 12.08 42.04
N ASP A 1061 -25.57 11.66 41.67
CA ASP A 1061 -26.35 12.17 40.53
C ASP A 1061 -25.60 12.25 39.19
N GLN A 1062 -24.79 11.23 38.90
CA GLN A 1062 -24.03 11.15 37.65
C GLN A 1062 -25.00 10.85 36.50
N LYS A 1063 -24.94 11.69 35.46
CA LYS A 1063 -25.80 11.61 34.28
C LYS A 1063 -25.10 10.84 33.15
N TYR A 1064 -25.81 9.92 32.52
CA TYR A 1064 -25.37 9.15 31.36
C TYR A 1064 -26.44 9.15 30.27
N LEU A 1065 -26.03 9.26 29.00
CA LEU A 1065 -26.91 9.34 27.85
C LEU A 1065 -26.43 8.41 26.73
N ILE A 1066 -27.23 7.41 26.39
CA ILE A 1066 -26.89 6.37 25.41
C ILE A 1066 -27.84 6.47 24.23
N ARG A 1067 -27.33 6.55 23.00
CA ARG A 1067 -28.17 6.53 21.78
C ARG A 1067 -28.58 5.10 21.45
N VAL A 1068 -29.53 4.51 22.19
CA VAL A 1068 -29.93 3.09 22.06
C VAL A 1068 -30.44 2.74 20.66
N SER A 1069 -30.95 3.72 19.92
CA SER A 1069 -31.36 3.56 18.51
C SER A 1069 -30.20 3.40 17.53
N SER A 1070 -28.94 3.50 17.96
CA SER A 1070 -27.79 3.19 17.12
C SER A 1070 -27.75 1.71 16.74
N ASP A 1071 -28.18 0.83 17.65
CA ASP A 1071 -28.29 -0.60 17.40
C ASP A 1071 -29.62 -0.89 16.71
N PHE A 1072 -29.56 -1.55 15.55
CA PHE A 1072 -30.74 -1.85 14.76
C PHE A 1072 -31.72 -2.80 15.45
N MET A 1073 -31.29 -3.54 16.48
CA MET A 1073 -32.19 -4.38 17.29
C MET A 1073 -33.27 -3.55 17.98
N TRP A 1074 -33.04 -2.25 18.22
CA TRP A 1074 -34.06 -1.32 18.71
C TRP A 1074 -35.31 -1.24 17.82
N TYR A 1075 -35.17 -1.53 16.53
CA TYR A 1075 -36.24 -1.46 15.53
C TYR A 1075 -36.84 -2.85 15.20
N SER A 1076 -36.33 -3.93 15.80
CA SER A 1076 -36.77 -5.30 15.52
C SER A 1076 -38.12 -5.70 16.16
N ASN A 1077 -38.65 -4.88 17.07
CA ASN A 1077 -39.76 -5.19 17.98
C ASN A 1077 -39.52 -6.37 18.94
N GLN A 1078 -38.27 -6.82 19.08
CA GLN A 1078 -37.92 -7.94 19.97
C GLN A 1078 -37.49 -7.50 21.36
N ILE A 1079 -37.30 -6.20 21.58
CA ILE A 1079 -36.93 -5.63 22.87
C ILE A 1079 -38.20 -5.21 23.60
N ASN A 1080 -38.40 -5.74 24.80
CA ASN A 1080 -39.50 -5.36 25.71
C ASN A 1080 -39.03 -5.23 27.17
N SER A 1081 -37.73 -5.31 27.44
CA SER A 1081 -37.21 -5.20 28.80
C SER A 1081 -35.82 -4.57 28.80
N ILE A 1082 -35.51 -3.89 29.91
CA ILE A 1082 -34.21 -3.28 30.18
C ILE A 1082 -33.72 -3.79 31.54
N LYS A 1083 -32.43 -4.14 31.60
CA LYS A 1083 -31.73 -4.47 32.83
C LYS A 1083 -30.44 -3.66 32.91
N ILE A 1084 -30.20 -2.99 34.03
CA ILE A 1084 -28.99 -2.23 34.29
C ILE A 1084 -28.20 -2.95 35.38
N THR A 1085 -26.93 -3.23 35.09
CA THR A 1085 -26.00 -3.85 36.04
C THR A 1085 -24.74 -3.00 36.18
N SER A 1086 -24.04 -3.17 37.30
CA SER A 1086 -22.80 -2.46 37.61
C SER A 1086 -21.87 -3.40 38.39
N ASP A 1087 -20.56 -3.23 38.20
CA ASP A 1087 -19.54 -3.92 38.98
C ASP A 1087 -19.32 -3.30 40.38
N ASN A 1088 -19.84 -2.10 40.63
CA ASN A 1088 -19.83 -1.41 41.92
C ASN A 1088 -21.24 -1.20 42.49
N ASN A 1089 -21.33 -1.00 43.81
CA ASN A 1089 -22.58 -0.60 44.47
C ASN A 1089 -23.08 0.74 43.91
N THR A 1090 -24.09 0.65 43.04
CA THR A 1090 -24.64 1.78 42.30
C THR A 1090 -26.13 1.90 42.60
N THR A 1091 -26.59 3.11 42.92
CA THR A 1091 -28.00 3.44 43.06
C THR A 1091 -28.46 4.13 41.79
N VAL A 1092 -29.45 3.58 41.09
CA VAL A 1092 -30.03 4.20 39.89
C VAL A 1092 -31.21 5.07 40.32
N ASN A 1093 -31.05 6.39 40.22
CA ASN A 1093 -32.00 7.38 40.71
C ASN A 1093 -33.13 7.63 39.70
N LYS A 1094 -32.81 7.62 38.40
CA LYS A 1094 -33.80 7.81 37.32
C LYS A 1094 -33.34 7.13 36.05
N VAL A 1095 -34.28 6.50 35.34
CA VAL A 1095 -34.07 6.00 33.98
C VAL A 1095 -35.20 6.49 33.09
N SER A 1096 -34.86 7.05 31.92
CA SER A 1096 -35.86 7.56 30.98
C SER A 1096 -35.47 7.33 29.53
N ILE A 1097 -36.45 7.13 28.67
CA ILE A 1097 -36.27 7.18 27.22
C ILE A 1097 -36.58 8.60 26.74
N LEU A 1098 -35.59 9.24 26.15
CA LEU A 1098 -35.72 10.55 25.54
C LEU A 1098 -35.82 10.41 24.01
N LYS A 1099 -36.47 11.38 23.37
CA LYS A 1099 -36.46 11.51 21.91
C LYS A 1099 -35.07 11.88 21.42
N GLY A 1100 -34.66 11.25 20.32
CA GLY A 1100 -33.42 11.59 19.65
C GLY A 1100 -33.49 12.96 18.97
N ASP A 1101 -32.33 13.53 18.72
CA ASP A 1101 -32.15 14.84 18.11
C ASP A 1101 -31.01 14.84 17.08
N THR A 1102 -30.84 15.99 16.44
CA THR A 1102 -29.74 16.34 15.54
C THR A 1102 -29.35 17.79 15.78
N LEU A 1103 -28.05 18.09 15.79
CA LEU A 1103 -27.50 19.44 15.68
C LEU A 1103 -27.92 19.99 14.31
N LYS A 1104 -28.97 20.83 14.31
CA LYS A 1104 -29.43 21.53 13.10
C LYS A 1104 -28.45 22.63 12.69
#